data_AF-A0A2H0L1L0-F1
#
_entry.id   AF-A0A2H0L1L0-F1
#
_cell.length_a   1.000
_cell.length_b   1.000
_cell.length_c   1.000
_cell.angle_alpha   90.00
_cell.angle_beta   90.00
_cell.angle_gamma   90.00
#
_symmetry.space_group_name_H-M   'P 1'
#
loop_
_entity.id
_entity.type
_entity.pdbx_description
1 polymer ?
#
loop_
_entity_poly.entity_id
_entity_poly.type
_entity_poly.pdbx_seq_one_letter_code
_entity_poly.pdbx_strand_id
1 'polypeptide(L)'
;MMRSQFFTAREKSLALVAGILLVVMIVVGYTKSATAEGSANSLVAMEDTSSEDTSSSEDDVQSARNSYDERVQEVEQWERELADYVRNDATLDTTTAQKAIDDFRALLVTGLSYIDAGDTAAWWDIGGDFDDLRYTFNDATELFRNAEDWVNVERSCKNQTRELERDIARQVKDLTRELGRLKSGDQTRKTQLLSEIEQYCGAPLQTFLTQLQPYCSGRQGETQDYWDIDQNINYAKQDCYDRLNEGWELNGQLGCFEDVSRRIKDKDRNVIREYERAVKRIGIENLPIAVKSSYDAFLNAYAAAERELAIDCEVARDILNDGGYHQQDFWDAMNELNEQENNVRAAKDVGRDIEHRTKEYEKMQKEYERVLKKNGGSALPNAKKHLDEFARILELGRAVLEGRPQDWWDEGYNEDLNDIQNLFWERLNRVQAARDVSRWLKDVEREIKHREKEIQQIGRDGGREVAEELEEIWKRMRDIVAAAQSKLQEDPEEARSELESMDELRWQWDELTHDFYNSRERNFSLAEFKREIEGAEHFLERARDEGRVSDSEFSACREIVDEAYGLLEDADGIDEIHEKFEEIDERAQEVCPIFNEYGGPERDHDYYANFAQEHLDEIDTDLAAGVLERVSDDVAQRVLQKLLRDPSSIAALMQSGGDRYGDNVAKTLEAATNFYDDETQRQLIAQKQEILELTRRLEEAHNRLRIAQEKLERLQQLQDEIAAYNFYGEAGDVIRNQVEQFVEAAESNSLTDAQVEARLVQLQTQKDEAIQRSVEEKHKQGIIPFRDTDDNAWYTRFVKSLADRGIVAGKGDGRFDPGADVTVAEITTMAFRVSGDAEPSGDSELCDGRYVEHWGNKFLRWGEERGVSLLSSCENVDRRALRWEVVQMLLEATGQDIARTDERCFNDVDPRDSEVNSVMCAGKALGIVAGSNGDAKPYDPINRAEATTIVKAAGERLFGISFANTNNQRSAADQGDDLEELDDGKARE
;
A
#
# COMPACT_ATOMS: atom_id res chain seq x y z
N MET A 1 -8.91 40.61 2.17
CA MET A 1 -10.20 41.32 2.12
C MET A 1 -11.27 40.35 1.64
N MET A 2 -12.28 40.10 2.49
CA MET A 2 -13.66 39.57 2.26
C MET A 2 -13.89 38.35 1.33
N ARG A 3 -14.38 37.19 1.80
CA ARG A 3 -15.73 36.76 2.28
C ARG A 3 -16.78 36.44 1.18
N SER A 4 -17.39 35.26 1.36
CA SER A 4 -18.80 34.83 1.12
C SER A 4 -19.33 34.73 -0.32
N GLN A 5 -19.67 33.51 -0.79
CA GLN A 5 -21.00 32.85 -0.83
C GLN A 5 -21.95 33.39 -1.91
N PHE A 6 -22.48 32.50 -2.77
CA PHE A 6 -23.92 32.35 -3.04
C PHE A 6 -24.22 31.02 -3.76
N PHE A 7 -25.22 30.31 -3.22
CA PHE A 7 -25.94 29.18 -3.80
C PHE A 7 -26.80 29.60 -5.01
N THR A 8 -27.19 28.65 -5.88
CA THR A 8 -28.59 28.45 -6.31
C THR A 8 -28.78 27.18 -7.16
N ALA A 9 -30.04 26.72 -7.16
CA ALA A 9 -30.74 25.89 -8.16
C ALA A 9 -31.05 24.41 -7.79
N ARG A 10 -31.77 24.20 -6.68
CA ARG A 10 -32.69 23.04 -6.56
C ARG A 10 -33.96 23.32 -5.73
N GLU A 11 -34.51 24.52 -5.87
CA GLU A 11 -35.80 24.96 -5.30
C GLU A 11 -36.85 25.27 -6.38
N LYS A 12 -37.20 24.29 -7.24
CA LYS A 12 -38.36 24.43 -8.14
C LYS A 12 -39.28 23.21 -8.23
N SER A 13 -39.22 22.27 -7.28
CA SER A 13 -40.09 21.08 -7.28
C SER A 13 -40.95 20.94 -6.02
N LEU A 14 -40.90 21.91 -5.10
CA LEU A 14 -41.59 21.91 -3.80
C LEU A 14 -42.97 22.62 -3.84
N ALA A 15 -43.61 22.68 -5.01
CA ALA A 15 -44.89 23.38 -5.22
C ALA A 15 -46.08 22.45 -5.54
N LEU A 16 -45.94 21.12 -5.47
CA LEU A 16 -47.04 20.19 -5.79
C LEU A 16 -47.45 19.25 -4.65
N VAL A 17 -46.68 19.14 -3.55
CA VAL A 17 -47.00 18.21 -2.44
C VAL A 17 -47.53 18.93 -1.19
N ALA A 18 -47.27 20.23 -1.04
CA ALA A 18 -47.84 21.05 0.03
C ALA A 18 -49.35 21.37 -0.14
N GLY A 19 -49.96 21.02 -1.28
CA GLY A 19 -51.39 21.21 -1.55
C GLY A 19 -52.29 20.08 -1.06
N ILE A 20 -51.75 18.91 -0.73
CA ILE A 20 -52.54 17.71 -0.37
C ILE A 20 -52.70 17.56 1.15
N LEU A 21 -51.84 18.20 1.95
CA LEU A 21 -51.92 18.19 3.42
C LEU A 21 -52.86 19.26 4.02
N LEU A 22 -53.43 20.16 3.21
CA LEU A 22 -54.32 21.23 3.68
C LEU A 22 -55.82 20.86 3.70
N VAL A 23 -56.21 19.66 3.24
CA VAL A 23 -57.63 19.23 3.15
C VAL A 23 -58.03 18.28 4.28
N VAL A 24 -57.09 17.70 5.03
CA VAL A 24 -57.42 16.74 6.12
C VAL A 24 -57.49 17.40 7.51
N MET A 25 -57.00 18.64 7.68
CA MET A 25 -57.10 19.37 8.97
C MET A 25 -58.36 20.25 9.14
N ILE A 26 -59.35 20.16 8.25
CA ILE A 26 -60.57 21.01 8.30
C ILE A 26 -61.82 20.30 8.88
N VAL A 27 -61.77 19.04 9.35
CA VAL A 27 -63.02 18.33 9.76
C VAL A 27 -63.18 18.00 11.25
N VAL A 28 -62.22 18.25 12.17
CA VAL A 28 -62.49 17.98 13.60
C VAL A 28 -61.88 19.06 14.51
N GLY A 29 -62.71 19.87 15.16
CA GLY A 29 -62.30 20.62 16.36
C GLY A 29 -62.92 22.01 16.58
N TYR A 30 -64.22 22.09 16.81
CA TYR A 30 -64.89 23.21 17.52
C TYR A 30 -65.85 22.58 18.53
N THR A 31 -66.04 22.96 19.80
CA THR A 31 -65.48 23.97 20.72
C THR A 31 -66.02 23.63 22.12
N LYS A 32 -65.25 23.83 23.19
CA LYS A 32 -65.77 23.99 24.56
C LYS A 32 -66.21 25.46 24.75
N SER A 33 -67.38 25.70 25.33
CA SER A 33 -67.73 27.00 25.93
C SER A 33 -68.31 26.78 27.33
N ALA A 34 -67.97 27.69 28.25
CA ALA A 34 -68.57 27.79 29.57
C ALA A 34 -68.81 29.27 29.92
N THR A 35 -69.96 29.49 30.56
CA THR A 35 -70.41 30.60 31.43
C THR A 35 -70.68 31.99 30.83
N ALA A 36 -71.93 32.46 30.90
CA ALA A 36 -72.44 33.30 32.01
C ALA A 36 -73.92 33.73 31.85
N GLU A 37 -74.67 33.64 32.96
CA GLU A 37 -75.77 34.49 33.50
C GLU A 37 -77.07 34.82 32.71
N GLY A 38 -78.22 34.67 33.40
CA GLY A 38 -79.44 35.43 33.11
C GLY A 38 -80.77 34.76 33.53
N SER A 39 -81.41 35.28 34.59
CA SER A 39 -82.62 34.82 35.28
C SER A 39 -83.98 34.99 34.56
N ALA A 40 -84.96 34.14 34.91
CA ALA A 40 -86.27 34.47 35.54
C ALA A 40 -87.53 33.78 34.95
N ASN A 41 -88.22 33.02 35.83
CA ASN A 41 -89.67 32.74 36.02
C ASN A 41 -90.64 32.83 34.81
N SER A 42 -91.57 31.90 34.59
CA SER A 42 -92.75 31.68 35.46
C SER A 42 -93.66 30.58 34.89
N LEU A 43 -94.29 29.84 35.81
CA LEU A 43 -95.47 28.99 35.62
C LEU A 43 -96.75 29.85 35.66
N VAL A 44 -97.72 29.58 34.78
CA VAL A 44 -99.18 29.65 35.06
C VAL A 44 -99.90 28.61 34.19
N ALA A 45 -100.79 27.85 34.82
CA ALA A 45 -101.75 26.93 34.21
C ALA A 45 -103.12 27.62 34.02
N MET A 46 -103.93 27.15 33.05
CA MET A 46 -105.38 26.81 33.17
C MET A 46 -106.13 26.84 31.83
N GLU A 47 -106.67 25.68 31.48
CA GLU A 47 -108.06 25.33 31.06
C GLU A 47 -108.98 26.34 30.32
N ASP A 48 -109.52 25.80 29.21
CA ASP A 48 -110.96 25.55 28.93
C ASP A 48 -111.75 26.31 27.82
N THR A 49 -112.22 25.47 26.88
CA THR A 49 -113.52 25.43 26.14
C THR A 49 -114.00 26.56 25.20
N SER A 50 -114.29 26.20 23.94
CA SER A 50 -115.67 26.12 23.40
C SER A 50 -115.74 25.72 21.90
N SER A 51 -116.72 24.86 21.60
CA SER A 51 -117.33 24.43 20.31
C SER A 51 -117.74 25.60 19.40
N GLU A 52 -118.01 25.53 18.08
CA GLU A 52 -118.42 24.49 17.12
C GLU A 52 -118.39 25.19 15.73
N ASP A 53 -117.80 24.61 14.68
CA ASP A 53 -118.28 24.74 13.29
C ASP A 53 -117.63 23.65 12.42
N THR A 54 -118.47 22.73 11.95
CA THR A 54 -118.14 21.44 11.34
C THR A 54 -118.07 21.53 9.81
N SER A 55 -116.95 22.05 9.31
CA SER A 55 -116.44 21.66 7.99
C SER A 55 -114.92 21.81 8.00
N SER A 56 -114.20 20.69 8.05
CA SER A 56 -112.74 20.65 8.01
C SER A 56 -112.22 21.37 6.76
N SER A 57 -111.20 22.23 6.92
CA SER A 57 -110.61 22.91 5.77
C SER A 57 -109.95 21.89 4.83
N GLU A 58 -109.78 22.22 3.54
CA GLU A 58 -109.06 21.33 2.59
C GLU A 58 -107.66 20.95 3.11
N ASP A 59 -107.02 21.87 3.84
CA ASP A 59 -105.72 21.64 4.49
C ASP A 59 -105.81 20.60 5.62
N ASP A 60 -106.90 20.57 6.40
CA ASP A 60 -107.11 19.58 7.46
C ASP A 60 -107.35 18.17 6.89
N VAL A 61 -108.09 18.07 5.79
CA VAL A 61 -108.31 16.79 5.09
C VAL A 61 -107.00 16.28 4.49
N GLN A 62 -106.17 17.16 3.93
CA GLN A 62 -104.86 16.78 3.40
C GLN A 62 -103.89 16.34 4.51
N SER A 63 -103.89 17.03 5.66
CA SER A 63 -103.10 16.63 6.83
C SER A 63 -103.51 15.24 7.34
N ALA A 64 -104.82 14.97 7.41
CA ALA A 64 -105.34 13.66 7.77
C ALA A 64 -104.92 12.56 6.78
N ARG A 65 -104.92 12.84 5.46
CA ARG A 65 -104.42 11.90 4.44
C ARG A 65 -102.92 11.58 4.60
N ASN A 66 -102.09 12.59 4.85
CA ASN A 66 -100.66 12.36 5.06
C ASN A 66 -100.43 11.47 6.30
N SER A 67 -101.16 11.72 7.39
CA SER A 67 -101.08 10.91 8.60
C SER A 67 -101.61 9.49 8.40
N TYR A 68 -102.60 9.30 7.52
CA TYR A 68 -103.07 7.98 7.11
C TYR A 68 -101.97 7.20 6.37
N ASP A 69 -101.29 7.85 5.41
CA ASP A 69 -100.20 7.21 4.65
C ASP A 69 -99.02 6.81 5.54
N GLU A 70 -98.67 7.63 6.55
CA GLU A 70 -97.64 7.29 7.54
C GLU A 70 -98.01 6.03 8.34
N ARG A 71 -99.27 5.93 8.80
CA ARG A 71 -99.76 4.78 9.55
C ARG A 71 -99.88 3.51 8.69
N VAL A 72 -100.14 3.64 7.38
CA VAL A 72 -100.06 2.51 6.44
C VAL A 72 -98.63 1.97 6.35
N GLN A 73 -97.63 2.85 6.23
CA GLN A 73 -96.22 2.43 6.16
C GLN A 73 -95.77 1.76 7.45
N GLU A 74 -96.25 2.23 8.59
CA GLU A 74 -95.96 1.67 9.90
C GLU A 74 -96.43 0.23 10.03
N VAL A 75 -97.70 -0.07 9.72
CA VAL A 75 -98.21 -1.44 9.85
C VAL A 75 -97.55 -2.40 8.86
N GLU A 76 -97.18 -1.94 7.66
CA GLU A 76 -96.38 -2.71 6.71
C GLU A 76 -94.95 -2.99 7.22
N GLN A 77 -94.37 -2.09 8.00
CA GLN A 77 -93.08 -2.31 8.64
C GLN A 77 -93.18 -3.40 9.71
N TRP A 78 -94.22 -3.37 10.53
CA TRP A 78 -94.46 -4.40 11.55
C TRP A 78 -94.65 -5.79 10.95
N GLU A 79 -95.35 -5.90 9.82
CA GLU A 79 -95.50 -7.17 9.10
C GLU A 79 -94.16 -7.74 8.60
N ARG A 80 -93.27 -6.88 8.09
CA ARG A 80 -91.92 -7.28 7.69
C ARG A 80 -91.10 -7.75 8.88
N GLU A 81 -91.18 -7.02 9.99
CA GLU A 81 -90.45 -7.34 11.21
C GLU A 81 -90.92 -8.67 11.81
N LEU A 82 -92.24 -8.90 11.92
CA LEU A 82 -92.80 -10.16 12.41
C LEU A 82 -92.45 -11.34 11.49
N ALA A 83 -92.46 -11.13 10.17
CA ALA A 83 -92.06 -12.16 9.21
C ALA A 83 -90.59 -12.55 9.33
N ASP A 84 -89.69 -11.61 9.67
CA ASP A 84 -88.27 -11.90 9.90
C ASP A 84 -88.05 -12.68 11.19
N TYR A 85 -88.76 -12.36 12.29
CA TYR A 85 -88.71 -13.17 13.51
C TYR A 85 -89.18 -14.61 13.27
N VAL A 86 -90.29 -14.82 12.55
CA VAL A 86 -90.78 -16.16 12.19
C VAL A 86 -89.82 -16.91 11.27
N ARG A 87 -89.10 -16.19 10.40
CA ARG A 87 -88.07 -16.79 9.53
C ARG A 87 -86.89 -17.33 10.33
N ASN A 88 -86.50 -16.62 11.40
CA ASN A 88 -85.39 -17.01 12.28
C ASN A 88 -85.80 -18.10 13.27
N ASP A 89 -87.04 -18.08 13.78
CA ASP A 89 -87.59 -19.13 14.62
C ASP A 89 -89.08 -19.38 14.33
N ALA A 90 -89.36 -20.50 13.65
CA ALA A 90 -90.72 -20.89 13.26
C ALA A 90 -91.59 -21.38 14.44
N THR A 91 -91.06 -21.42 15.67
CA THR A 91 -91.78 -21.89 16.87
C THR A 91 -92.35 -20.78 17.74
N LEU A 92 -92.09 -19.52 17.40
CA LEU A 92 -92.59 -18.35 18.13
C LEU A 92 -94.13 -18.24 18.07
N ASP A 93 -94.77 -17.92 19.19
CA ASP A 93 -96.20 -17.62 19.24
C ASP A 93 -96.44 -16.17 18.82
N THR A 94 -96.79 -15.97 17.55
CA THR A 94 -97.00 -14.64 16.96
C THR A 94 -98.44 -14.14 17.09
N THR A 95 -99.31 -14.87 17.78
CA THR A 95 -100.76 -14.62 17.77
C THR A 95 -101.11 -13.19 18.20
N THR A 96 -100.49 -12.69 19.28
CA THR A 96 -100.76 -11.34 19.81
C THR A 96 -100.24 -10.24 18.88
N ALA A 97 -99.03 -10.39 18.35
CA ALA A 97 -98.43 -9.43 17.42
C ALA A 97 -99.21 -9.37 16.09
N GLN A 98 -99.60 -10.52 15.54
CA GLN A 98 -100.40 -10.59 14.31
C GLN A 98 -101.79 -9.98 14.52
N LYS A 99 -102.42 -10.25 15.67
CA LYS A 99 -103.73 -9.65 16.00
C LYS A 99 -103.64 -8.11 16.09
N ALA A 100 -102.55 -7.57 16.66
CA ALA A 100 -102.35 -6.13 16.73
C ALA A 100 -102.21 -5.51 15.32
N ILE A 101 -101.49 -6.17 14.41
CA ILE A 101 -101.39 -5.78 12.98
C ILE A 101 -102.76 -5.77 12.31
N ASP A 102 -103.55 -6.84 12.49
CA ASP A 102 -104.87 -7.00 11.86
C ASP A 102 -105.85 -5.94 12.37
N ASP A 103 -105.88 -5.68 13.68
CA ASP A 103 -106.71 -4.66 14.30
C ASP A 103 -106.28 -3.24 13.85
N PHE A 104 -104.98 -2.99 13.70
CA PHE A 104 -104.45 -1.71 13.19
C PHE A 104 -104.88 -1.46 11.74
N ARG A 105 -104.86 -2.49 10.88
CA ARG A 105 -105.38 -2.39 9.51
C ARG A 105 -106.90 -2.12 9.47
N ALA A 106 -107.68 -2.77 10.33
CA ALA A 106 -109.12 -2.54 10.40
C ALA A 106 -109.44 -1.09 10.81
N LEU A 107 -108.63 -0.54 11.72
CA LEU A 107 -108.75 0.86 12.16
C LEU A 107 -108.38 1.84 11.04
N LEU A 108 -107.37 1.56 10.23
CA LEU A 108 -107.04 2.34 9.03
C LEU A 108 -108.23 2.41 8.05
N VAL A 109 -108.87 1.28 7.75
CA VAL A 109 -110.04 1.26 6.84
C VAL A 109 -111.17 2.14 7.37
N THR A 110 -111.40 2.10 8.69
CA THR A 110 -112.41 2.95 9.35
C THR A 110 -112.02 4.42 9.26
N GLY A 111 -110.76 4.75 9.56
CA GLY A 111 -110.25 6.11 9.49
C GLY A 111 -110.29 6.73 8.09
N LEU A 112 -109.99 5.96 7.05
CA LEU A 112 -110.10 6.43 5.66
C LEU A 112 -111.54 6.84 5.31
N SER A 113 -112.53 6.13 5.84
CA SER A 113 -113.94 6.49 5.63
C SER A 113 -114.32 7.84 6.27
N TYR A 114 -113.72 8.18 7.42
CA TYR A 114 -113.89 9.48 8.06
C TYR A 114 -113.21 10.59 7.25
N ILE A 115 -111.99 10.36 6.78
CA ILE A 115 -111.24 11.30 5.94
C ILE A 115 -111.99 11.58 4.63
N ASP A 116 -112.49 10.54 3.96
CA ASP A 116 -113.24 10.68 2.70
C ASP A 116 -114.61 11.37 2.88
N ALA A 117 -115.22 11.25 4.06
CA ALA A 117 -116.43 11.98 4.43
C ALA A 117 -116.16 13.44 4.84
N GLY A 118 -114.89 13.84 4.96
CA GLY A 118 -114.48 15.17 5.42
C GLY A 118 -114.57 15.36 6.94
N ASP A 119 -114.76 14.28 7.71
CA ASP A 119 -114.81 14.30 9.18
C ASP A 119 -113.42 14.04 9.76
N THR A 120 -112.56 15.07 9.71
CA THR A 120 -111.18 14.93 10.19
C THR A 120 -111.09 14.82 11.71
N ALA A 121 -112.08 15.31 12.45
CA ALA A 121 -112.12 15.19 13.90
C ALA A 121 -112.23 13.72 14.33
N ALA A 122 -113.12 12.96 13.68
CA ALA A 122 -113.26 11.52 13.93
C ALA A 122 -111.99 10.72 13.59
N TRP A 123 -111.19 11.14 12.60
CA TRP A 123 -109.88 10.53 12.31
C TRP A 123 -108.86 10.73 13.44
N TRP A 124 -108.80 11.93 14.01
CA TRP A 124 -107.85 12.21 15.09
C TRP A 124 -108.29 11.61 16.43
N ASP A 125 -109.60 11.47 16.67
CA ASP A 125 -110.14 10.83 17.88
C ASP A 125 -109.75 9.34 17.98
N ILE A 126 -109.69 8.62 16.85
CA ILE A 126 -109.19 7.22 16.84
C ILE A 126 -107.66 7.13 16.86
N GLY A 127 -106.95 8.26 16.93
CA GLY A 127 -105.49 8.31 16.99
C GLY A 127 -104.90 7.56 18.18
N GLY A 128 -105.56 7.62 19.34
CA GLY A 128 -105.13 6.91 20.56
C GLY A 128 -105.20 5.40 20.44
N ASP A 129 -106.17 4.87 19.69
CA ASP A 129 -106.31 3.42 19.47
C ASP A 129 -105.13 2.87 18.64
N PHE A 130 -104.55 3.66 17.72
CA PHE A 130 -103.33 3.28 17.00
C PHE A 130 -102.11 3.19 17.92
N ASP A 131 -101.99 4.10 18.90
CA ASP A 131 -100.88 4.09 19.85
C ASP A 131 -100.97 2.90 20.81
N ASP A 132 -102.17 2.54 21.27
CA ASP A 132 -102.39 1.34 22.11
C ASP A 132 -102.01 0.05 21.38
N LEU A 133 -102.32 -0.03 20.07
CA LEU A 133 -101.91 -1.14 19.23
C LEU A 133 -100.39 -1.16 18.99
N ARG A 134 -99.73 0.01 18.92
CA ARG A 134 -98.26 0.12 18.87
C ARG A 134 -97.61 -0.40 20.14
N TYR A 135 -98.14 -0.06 21.30
CA TYR A 135 -97.65 -0.64 22.56
C TYR A 135 -97.84 -2.16 22.59
N THR A 136 -99.01 -2.64 22.17
CA THR A 136 -99.30 -4.08 22.13
C THR A 136 -98.36 -4.85 21.20
N PHE A 137 -98.08 -4.30 20.01
CA PHE A 137 -97.14 -4.93 19.07
C PHE A 137 -95.70 -4.92 19.59
N ASN A 138 -95.25 -3.79 20.15
CA ASN A 138 -93.90 -3.67 20.70
C ASN A 138 -93.67 -4.59 21.90
N ASP A 139 -94.63 -4.68 22.83
CA ASP A 139 -94.54 -5.56 24.00
C ASP A 139 -94.54 -7.04 23.58
N ALA A 140 -95.38 -7.41 22.60
CA ALA A 140 -95.39 -8.76 22.05
C ALA A 140 -94.06 -9.14 21.35
N THR A 141 -93.41 -8.18 20.68
CA THR A 141 -92.15 -8.41 19.94
C THR A 141 -90.89 -8.28 20.82
N GLU A 142 -90.95 -7.60 21.96
CA GLU A 142 -89.85 -7.50 22.92
C GLU A 142 -89.45 -8.87 23.49
N LEU A 143 -90.43 -9.76 23.67
CA LEU A 143 -90.18 -11.15 24.06
C LEU A 143 -89.42 -11.95 22.99
N PHE A 144 -89.56 -11.59 21.70
CA PHE A 144 -88.80 -12.24 20.61
C PHE A 144 -87.35 -11.74 20.59
N ARG A 145 -87.12 -10.43 20.78
CA ARG A 145 -85.78 -9.83 20.83
C ARG A 145 -84.94 -10.42 21.97
N ASN A 146 -85.54 -10.65 23.14
CA ASN A 146 -84.85 -11.22 24.30
C ASN A 146 -84.47 -12.71 24.13
N ALA A 147 -85.06 -13.45 23.18
CA ALA A 147 -84.71 -14.85 22.93
C ALA A 147 -83.45 -15.02 22.06
N GLU A 148 -83.14 -14.06 21.18
CA GLU A 148 -81.94 -14.06 20.31
C GLU A 148 -80.64 -13.76 21.10
N ASP A 149 -80.70 -13.04 22.22
CA ASP A 149 -79.52 -12.64 23.02
C ASP A 149 -78.89 -13.78 23.83
N TRP A 150 -79.68 -14.76 24.29
CA TRP A 150 -79.18 -15.83 25.17
C TRP A 150 -78.25 -16.84 24.49
N VAL A 151 -78.45 -17.10 23.19
CA VAL A 151 -77.62 -18.04 22.42
C VAL A 151 -76.20 -17.48 22.17
N ASN A 152 -76.07 -16.16 22.10
CA ASN A 152 -74.78 -15.48 21.91
C ASN A 152 -73.96 -15.42 23.21
N VAL A 153 -74.63 -15.22 24.34
CA VAL A 153 -74.01 -15.24 25.68
C VAL A 153 -73.43 -16.62 26.03
N GLU A 154 -74.17 -17.70 25.77
CA GLU A 154 -73.70 -19.07 26.03
C GLU A 154 -72.43 -19.42 25.23
N ARG A 155 -72.37 -18.96 23.97
CA ARG A 155 -71.23 -19.18 23.07
C ARG A 155 -70.00 -18.37 23.50
N SER A 156 -70.20 -17.13 23.96
CA SER A 156 -69.13 -16.27 24.47
C SER A 156 -68.48 -16.85 25.75
N CYS A 157 -69.32 -17.24 26.73
CA CYS A 157 -68.90 -17.85 27.99
C CYS A 157 -67.99 -19.07 27.75
N LYS A 158 -68.42 -20.02 26.90
CA LYS A 158 -67.66 -21.24 26.58
C LYS A 158 -66.32 -20.98 25.89
N ASN A 159 -66.20 -19.91 25.11
CA ASN A 159 -64.96 -19.59 24.39
C ASN A 159 -63.91 -18.97 25.32
N GLN A 160 -64.31 -18.00 26.15
CA GLN A 160 -63.41 -17.36 27.11
C GLN A 160 -62.85 -18.36 28.13
N THR A 161 -63.68 -19.28 28.64
CA THR A 161 -63.23 -20.35 29.55
C THR A 161 -62.13 -21.22 28.94
N ARG A 162 -62.27 -21.64 27.67
CA ARG A 162 -61.28 -22.48 26.96
C ARG A 162 -59.99 -21.74 26.63
N GLU A 163 -60.04 -20.43 26.51
CA GLU A 163 -58.86 -19.60 26.26
C GLU A 163 -58.02 -19.46 27.53
N LEU A 164 -58.67 -19.18 28.67
CA LEU A 164 -58.03 -19.10 29.98
C LEU A 164 -57.33 -20.42 30.37
N GLU A 165 -58.00 -21.56 30.18
CA GLU A 165 -57.41 -22.89 30.44
C GLU A 165 -56.14 -23.13 29.60
N ARG A 166 -56.11 -22.66 28.35
CA ARG A 166 -54.97 -22.87 27.44
C ARG A 166 -53.79 -21.96 27.77
N ASP A 167 -54.04 -20.72 28.13
CA ASP A 167 -52.98 -19.75 28.45
C ASP A 167 -52.25 -20.14 29.73
N ILE A 168 -52.99 -20.50 30.79
CA ILE A 168 -52.40 -20.91 32.08
C ILE A 168 -51.62 -22.22 31.91
N ALA A 169 -52.18 -23.22 31.21
CA ALA A 169 -51.49 -24.49 30.98
C ALA A 169 -50.19 -24.32 30.19
N ARG A 170 -50.12 -23.36 29.27
CA ARG A 170 -48.91 -23.04 28.52
C ARG A 170 -47.84 -22.44 29.43
N GLN A 171 -48.19 -21.43 30.22
CA GLN A 171 -47.24 -20.73 31.08
C GLN A 171 -46.69 -21.62 32.20
N VAL A 172 -47.53 -22.42 32.84
CA VAL A 172 -47.08 -23.41 33.85
C VAL A 172 -46.10 -24.41 33.24
N LYS A 173 -46.35 -24.86 32.00
CA LYS A 173 -45.47 -25.78 31.29
C LYS A 173 -44.11 -25.16 30.95
N ASP A 174 -44.08 -23.89 30.55
CA ASP A 174 -42.85 -23.19 30.20
C ASP A 174 -41.98 -22.92 31.45
N LEU A 175 -42.57 -22.46 32.56
CA LEU A 175 -41.89 -22.35 33.86
C LEU A 175 -41.35 -23.69 34.37
N THR A 176 -42.13 -24.76 34.24
CA THR A 176 -41.70 -26.12 34.63
C THR A 176 -40.49 -26.57 33.79
N ARG A 177 -40.45 -26.22 32.49
CA ARG A 177 -39.33 -26.53 31.60
C ARG A 177 -38.07 -25.75 31.99
N GLU A 178 -38.20 -24.48 32.34
CA GLU A 178 -37.05 -23.65 32.74
C GLU A 178 -36.48 -24.06 34.09
N LEU A 179 -37.32 -24.28 35.10
CA LEU A 179 -36.89 -24.86 36.38
C LEU A 179 -36.17 -26.20 36.16
N GLY A 180 -36.66 -27.01 35.21
CA GLY A 180 -36.06 -28.26 34.76
C GLY A 180 -34.57 -28.18 34.40
N ARG A 181 -34.10 -27.04 33.87
CA ARG A 181 -32.73 -26.82 33.37
C ARG A 181 -31.70 -26.45 34.46
N LEU A 182 -32.14 -26.09 35.66
CA LEU A 182 -31.25 -25.79 36.80
C LEU A 182 -30.56 -27.07 37.34
N LYS A 183 -29.26 -26.99 37.66
CA LYS A 183 -28.43 -28.13 38.13
C LYS A 183 -28.72 -28.54 39.58
N SER A 184 -28.37 -29.78 39.92
CA SER A 184 -28.87 -30.63 41.01
C SER A 184 -28.63 -30.19 42.47
N GLY A 185 -28.21 -28.95 42.73
CA GLY A 185 -27.79 -28.49 44.05
C GLY A 185 -28.91 -28.35 45.09
N ASP A 186 -30.14 -28.05 44.66
CA ASP A 186 -31.26 -27.85 45.60
C ASP A 186 -32.58 -28.39 45.06
N GLN A 187 -32.64 -29.71 44.95
CA GLN A 187 -33.82 -30.40 44.44
C GLN A 187 -35.02 -30.29 45.38
N THR A 188 -34.79 -29.99 46.65
CA THR A 188 -35.82 -29.74 47.65
C THR A 188 -36.53 -28.42 47.37
N ARG A 189 -35.78 -27.34 47.13
CA ARG A 189 -36.36 -26.02 46.83
C ARG A 189 -37.11 -26.00 45.50
N LYS A 190 -36.57 -26.68 44.48
CA LYS A 190 -37.23 -26.84 43.17
C LYS A 190 -38.56 -27.62 43.26
N THR A 191 -38.60 -28.67 44.08
CA THR A 191 -39.83 -29.47 44.28
C THR A 191 -40.89 -28.67 45.06
N GLN A 192 -40.47 -27.86 46.04
CA GLN A 192 -41.37 -27.01 46.80
C GLN A 192 -42.02 -25.91 45.93
N LEU A 193 -41.23 -25.23 45.08
CA LEU A 193 -41.73 -24.22 44.15
C LEU A 193 -42.73 -24.79 43.13
N LEU A 194 -42.49 -25.99 42.60
CA LEU A 194 -43.43 -26.66 41.69
C LEU A 194 -44.76 -26.98 42.37
N SER A 195 -44.72 -27.44 43.63
CA SER A 195 -45.93 -27.69 44.43
C SER A 195 -46.69 -26.41 44.74
N GLU A 196 -46.01 -25.30 45.01
CA GLU A 196 -46.63 -24.01 45.27
C GLU A 196 -47.30 -23.47 44.00
N ILE A 197 -46.65 -23.53 42.83
CA ILE A 197 -47.25 -23.11 41.55
C ILE A 197 -48.51 -23.92 41.23
N GLU A 198 -48.49 -25.24 41.42
CA GLU A 198 -49.66 -26.11 41.20
C GLU A 198 -50.80 -25.79 42.18
N GLN A 199 -50.45 -25.53 43.45
CA GLN A 199 -51.40 -25.15 44.50
C GLN A 199 -52.06 -23.79 44.23
N TYR A 200 -51.32 -22.79 43.72
CA TYR A 200 -51.83 -21.43 43.56
C TYR A 200 -52.44 -21.14 42.19
N CYS A 201 -52.02 -21.82 41.13
CA CYS A 201 -52.56 -21.60 39.77
C CYS A 201 -53.54 -22.71 39.34
N GLY A 202 -53.34 -23.95 39.77
CA GLY A 202 -54.14 -25.11 39.32
C GLY A 202 -55.44 -25.31 40.10
N ALA A 203 -55.36 -25.36 41.43
CA ALA A 203 -56.53 -25.68 42.28
C ALA A 203 -57.60 -24.56 42.32
N PRO A 204 -57.26 -23.26 42.41
CA PRO A 204 -58.23 -22.18 42.38
C PRO A 204 -58.92 -22.07 41.01
N LEU A 205 -58.18 -22.23 39.92
CA LEU A 205 -58.71 -22.24 38.56
C LEU A 205 -59.73 -23.37 38.37
N GLN A 206 -59.41 -24.60 38.79
CA GLN A 206 -60.33 -25.73 38.66
C GLN A 206 -61.63 -25.52 39.48
N THR A 207 -61.49 -24.91 40.66
CA THR A 207 -62.65 -24.55 41.52
C THR A 207 -63.51 -23.48 40.86
N PHE A 208 -62.89 -22.46 40.29
CA PHE A 208 -63.54 -21.35 39.60
C PHE A 208 -64.25 -21.79 38.31
N LEU A 209 -63.59 -22.62 37.49
CA LEU A 209 -64.18 -23.23 36.28
C LEU A 209 -65.40 -24.09 36.61
N THR A 210 -65.39 -24.79 37.75
CA THR A 210 -66.53 -25.59 38.23
C THR A 210 -67.71 -24.70 38.64
N GLN A 211 -67.44 -23.53 39.24
CA GLN A 211 -68.48 -22.55 39.61
C GLN A 211 -69.11 -21.85 38.39
N LEU A 212 -68.38 -21.73 37.29
CA LEU A 212 -68.84 -21.14 36.03
C LEU A 212 -69.75 -22.05 35.20
N GLN A 213 -69.61 -23.37 35.35
CA GLN A 213 -70.30 -24.37 34.53
C GLN A 213 -71.84 -24.22 34.47
N PRO A 214 -72.55 -23.92 35.56
CA PRO A 214 -74.01 -23.74 35.54
C PRO A 214 -74.45 -22.56 34.67
N TYR A 215 -73.71 -21.45 34.71
CA TYR A 215 -74.03 -20.21 33.99
C TYR A 215 -73.81 -20.35 32.48
N CYS A 216 -72.74 -21.02 32.05
CA CYS A 216 -72.51 -21.31 30.63
C CYS A 216 -73.42 -22.43 30.07
N SER A 217 -74.34 -23.00 30.88
CA SER A 217 -75.23 -24.11 30.49
C SER A 217 -76.70 -23.72 30.31
N GLY A 218 -77.03 -22.43 30.51
CA GLY A 218 -78.30 -21.82 30.10
C GLY A 218 -79.54 -22.40 30.78
N ARG A 219 -79.90 -21.89 31.97
CA ARG A 219 -81.32 -21.89 32.45
C ARG A 219 -81.65 -21.11 33.72
N GLN A 220 -80.72 -20.42 34.38
CA GLN A 220 -81.04 -19.57 35.53
C GLN A 220 -80.09 -18.37 35.59
N GLY A 221 -80.64 -17.16 35.50
CA GLY A 221 -79.93 -15.90 35.75
C GLY A 221 -80.51 -14.75 34.93
N GLU A 222 -80.68 -13.58 35.53
CA GLU A 222 -80.98 -12.33 34.81
C GLU A 222 -79.71 -11.88 34.05
N THR A 223 -79.85 -11.16 32.95
CA THR A 223 -78.72 -10.70 32.10
C THR A 223 -77.66 -9.87 32.84
N GLN A 224 -77.98 -9.35 34.03
CA GLN A 224 -77.05 -8.69 34.95
C GLN A 224 -75.91 -9.63 35.43
N ASP A 225 -76.16 -10.94 35.53
CA ASP A 225 -75.21 -11.92 36.08
C ASP A 225 -74.00 -12.18 35.15
N TYR A 226 -74.11 -11.90 33.84
CA TYR A 226 -73.03 -12.19 32.87
C TYR A 226 -71.83 -11.23 33.00
N TRP A 227 -72.07 -9.95 33.26
CA TRP A 227 -70.98 -8.97 33.39
C TRP A 227 -70.17 -9.16 34.68
N ASP A 228 -70.82 -9.60 35.77
CA ASP A 228 -70.15 -9.99 37.00
C ASP A 228 -69.28 -11.25 36.79
N ILE A 229 -69.74 -12.16 35.93
CA ILE A 229 -68.97 -13.36 35.54
C ILE A 229 -67.72 -13.01 34.73
N ASP A 230 -67.84 -12.13 33.72
CA ASP A 230 -66.70 -11.69 32.90
C ASP A 230 -65.64 -10.95 33.75
N GLN A 231 -66.07 -10.10 34.69
CA GLN A 231 -65.15 -9.45 35.64
C GLN A 231 -64.42 -10.45 36.53
N ASN A 232 -65.12 -11.45 37.08
CA ASN A 232 -64.49 -12.46 37.93
C ASN A 232 -63.47 -13.33 37.17
N ILE A 233 -63.72 -13.63 35.90
CA ILE A 233 -62.77 -14.33 35.03
C ILE A 233 -61.48 -13.51 34.86
N ASN A 234 -61.61 -12.20 34.64
CA ASN A 234 -60.47 -11.31 34.49
C ASN A 234 -59.67 -11.14 35.79
N TYR A 235 -60.33 -11.09 36.96
CA TYR A 235 -59.64 -11.05 38.25
C TYR A 235 -58.84 -12.33 38.55
N ALA A 236 -59.41 -13.51 38.27
CA ALA A 236 -58.71 -14.78 38.43
C ALA A 236 -57.48 -14.90 37.51
N LYS A 237 -57.58 -14.36 36.29
CA LYS A 237 -56.45 -14.28 35.35
C LYS A 237 -55.31 -13.41 35.89
N GLN A 238 -55.63 -12.26 36.49
CA GLN A 238 -54.63 -11.34 37.03
C GLN A 238 -53.90 -11.90 38.26
N ASP A 239 -54.62 -12.48 39.23
CA ASP A 239 -53.98 -13.06 40.44
C ASP A 239 -53.03 -14.22 40.07
N CYS A 240 -53.38 -15.01 39.05
CA CYS A 240 -52.50 -16.06 38.52
C CYS A 240 -51.22 -15.47 37.89
N TYR A 241 -51.32 -14.37 37.13
CA TYR A 241 -50.15 -13.74 36.51
C TYR A 241 -49.22 -13.07 37.52
N ASP A 242 -49.77 -12.38 38.52
CA ASP A 242 -48.97 -11.71 39.55
C ASP A 242 -48.13 -12.74 40.33
N ARG A 243 -48.71 -13.89 40.67
CA ARG A 243 -48.00 -14.99 41.35
C ARG A 243 -46.96 -15.69 40.49
N LEU A 244 -47.19 -15.78 39.18
CA LEU A 244 -46.20 -16.33 38.25
C LEU A 244 -44.99 -15.39 38.15
N ASN A 245 -45.20 -14.07 38.13
CA ASN A 245 -44.12 -13.07 38.09
C ASN A 245 -43.22 -13.11 39.35
N GLU A 246 -43.78 -13.31 40.55
CA GLU A 246 -42.98 -13.52 41.77
C GLU A 246 -42.03 -14.74 41.65
N GLY A 247 -42.47 -15.79 40.97
CA GLY A 247 -41.63 -16.97 40.68
C GLY A 247 -40.46 -16.67 39.73
N TRP A 248 -40.63 -15.73 38.80
CA TRP A 248 -39.59 -15.30 37.88
C TRP A 248 -38.51 -14.44 38.55
N GLU A 249 -38.87 -13.56 39.49
CA GLU A 249 -37.91 -12.74 40.24
C GLU A 249 -36.95 -13.58 41.10
N LEU A 250 -37.44 -14.68 41.69
CA LEU A 250 -36.62 -15.63 42.45
C LEU A 250 -35.63 -16.42 41.56
N ASN A 251 -35.96 -16.67 40.29
CA ASN A 251 -35.03 -17.26 39.32
C ASN A 251 -33.85 -16.31 39.01
N GLY A 252 -34.11 -15.00 38.97
CA GLY A 252 -33.09 -13.96 38.79
C GLY A 252 -32.03 -13.97 39.91
N GLN A 253 -32.44 -14.18 41.16
CA GLN A 253 -31.51 -14.25 42.30
C GLN A 253 -30.57 -15.47 42.21
N LEU A 254 -31.07 -16.63 41.80
CA LEU A 254 -30.25 -17.83 41.61
C LEU A 254 -29.20 -17.65 40.49
N GLY A 255 -29.55 -16.95 39.41
CA GLY A 255 -28.62 -16.58 38.35
C GLY A 255 -27.47 -15.70 38.82
N CYS A 256 -27.74 -14.75 39.73
CA CYS A 256 -26.71 -13.91 40.33
C CYS A 256 -25.66 -14.76 41.08
N PHE A 257 -26.09 -15.69 41.95
CA PHE A 257 -25.15 -16.46 42.79
C PHE A 257 -24.20 -17.32 41.94
N GLU A 258 -24.70 -17.91 40.85
CA GLU A 258 -23.86 -18.67 39.92
C GLU A 258 -22.84 -17.78 39.20
N ASP A 259 -23.25 -16.58 38.76
CA ASP A 259 -22.37 -15.63 38.08
C ASP A 259 -21.23 -15.13 38.98
N VAL A 260 -21.58 -14.63 40.17
CA VAL A 260 -20.61 -14.07 41.12
C VAL A 260 -19.67 -15.16 41.65
N SER A 261 -20.18 -16.36 41.95
CA SER A 261 -19.36 -17.50 42.38
C SER A 261 -18.33 -17.91 41.32
N ARG A 262 -18.71 -17.88 40.05
CA ARG A 262 -17.81 -18.16 38.93
C ARG A 262 -16.74 -17.08 38.82
N ARG A 263 -17.10 -15.80 38.84
CA ARG A 263 -16.13 -14.68 38.76
C ARG A 263 -15.09 -14.74 39.89
N ILE A 264 -15.49 -15.08 41.13
CA ILE A 264 -14.55 -15.25 42.25
C ILE A 264 -13.57 -16.41 42.01
N LYS A 265 -14.05 -17.56 41.52
CA LYS A 265 -13.20 -18.72 41.19
C LYS A 265 -12.24 -18.42 40.02
N ASP A 266 -12.72 -17.62 39.08
CA ASP A 266 -12.00 -17.19 37.89
C ASP A 266 -11.26 -15.86 38.09
N LYS A 267 -10.90 -15.51 39.34
CA LYS A 267 -10.06 -14.33 39.63
C LYS A 267 -8.99 -14.17 38.57
N ASP A 268 -8.88 -12.98 37.97
CA ASP A 268 -8.07 -12.80 36.76
C ASP A 268 -6.63 -13.26 36.98
N ARG A 269 -6.34 -14.48 36.51
CA ARG A 269 -5.03 -15.14 36.67
C ARG A 269 -3.94 -14.41 35.91
N ASN A 270 -4.29 -13.45 35.07
CA ASN A 270 -3.32 -12.70 34.26
C ASN A 270 -2.77 -11.50 35.02
N VAL A 271 -3.61 -10.80 35.79
CA VAL A 271 -3.13 -9.78 36.74
C VAL A 271 -2.10 -10.41 37.69
N ILE A 272 -2.43 -11.57 38.25
CA ILE A 272 -1.53 -12.33 39.14
C ILE A 272 -0.23 -12.73 38.41
N ARG A 273 -0.34 -13.34 37.23
CA ARG A 273 0.85 -13.78 36.47
C ARG A 273 1.72 -12.61 36.02
N GLU A 274 1.16 -11.50 35.58
CA GLU A 274 1.93 -10.34 35.15
C GLU A 274 2.58 -9.63 36.33
N TYR A 275 1.91 -9.53 37.47
CA TYR A 275 2.53 -9.03 38.69
C TYR A 275 3.72 -9.90 39.09
N GLU A 276 3.56 -11.23 39.11
CA GLU A 276 4.65 -12.17 39.40
C GLU A 276 5.80 -12.07 38.38
N ARG A 277 5.50 -11.90 37.09
CA ARG A 277 6.51 -11.67 36.05
C ARG A 277 7.27 -10.37 36.30
N ALA A 278 6.56 -9.29 36.63
CA ALA A 278 7.16 -8.00 36.93
C ALA A 278 8.05 -8.10 38.19
N VAL A 279 7.57 -8.75 39.25
CA VAL A 279 8.37 -9.06 40.45
C VAL A 279 9.64 -9.85 40.09
N LYS A 280 9.52 -10.88 39.25
CA LYS A 280 10.67 -11.69 38.81
C LYS A 280 11.66 -10.89 37.95
N ARG A 281 11.15 -9.96 37.14
CA ARG A 281 11.93 -9.18 36.17
C ARG A 281 12.74 -8.06 36.83
N ILE A 282 12.13 -7.29 37.74
CA ILE A 282 12.77 -6.10 38.34
C ILE A 282 12.93 -6.16 39.86
N GLY A 283 12.39 -7.19 40.51
CA GLY A 283 12.39 -7.35 41.97
C GLY A 283 11.25 -6.60 42.63
N ILE A 284 10.69 -7.19 43.71
CA ILE A 284 9.55 -6.59 44.41
C ILE A 284 9.86 -5.22 45.00
N GLU A 285 11.10 -4.96 45.42
CA GLU A 285 11.50 -3.68 45.99
C GLU A 285 11.44 -2.53 44.97
N ASN A 286 11.72 -2.82 43.70
CA ASN A 286 11.81 -1.82 42.63
C ASN A 286 10.51 -1.64 41.83
N LEU A 287 9.48 -2.44 42.12
CA LEU A 287 8.17 -2.26 41.51
C LEU A 287 7.54 -0.92 41.91
N PRO A 288 6.95 -0.17 40.96
CA PRO A 288 6.23 1.06 41.24
C PRO A 288 5.14 0.86 42.30
N ILE A 289 4.94 1.86 43.15
CA ILE A 289 3.92 1.81 44.20
C ILE A 289 2.54 1.59 43.58
N ALA A 290 2.23 2.25 42.46
CA ALA A 290 0.97 2.12 41.75
C ALA A 290 0.67 0.67 41.33
N VAL A 291 1.66 -0.07 40.82
CA VAL A 291 1.52 -1.48 40.44
C VAL A 291 1.26 -2.36 41.67
N LYS A 292 1.92 -2.09 42.80
CA LYS A 292 1.70 -2.82 44.06
C LYS A 292 0.33 -2.55 44.64
N SER A 293 -0.06 -1.28 44.76
CA SER A 293 -1.30 -0.86 45.40
C SER A 293 -2.53 -1.30 44.62
N SER A 294 -2.49 -1.21 43.28
CA SER A 294 -3.59 -1.68 42.41
C SER A 294 -3.74 -3.20 42.48
N TYR A 295 -2.62 -3.94 42.47
CA TYR A 295 -2.63 -5.40 42.65
C TYR A 295 -3.22 -5.82 44.00
N ASP A 296 -2.81 -5.17 45.09
CA ASP A 296 -3.34 -5.45 46.43
C ASP A 296 -4.84 -5.10 46.52
N ALA A 297 -5.26 -3.97 45.96
CA ALA A 297 -6.66 -3.56 45.91
C ALA A 297 -7.52 -4.56 45.12
N PHE A 298 -7.02 -5.04 43.97
CA PHE A 298 -7.64 -6.10 43.17
C PHE A 298 -7.84 -7.38 43.99
N LEU A 299 -6.79 -7.88 44.66
CA LEU A 299 -6.91 -9.10 45.48
C LEU A 299 -7.88 -8.93 46.66
N ASN A 300 -7.88 -7.75 47.28
CA ASN A 300 -8.77 -7.45 48.41
C ASN A 300 -10.24 -7.40 48.00
N ALA A 301 -10.55 -6.85 46.82
CA ALA A 301 -11.91 -6.81 46.29
C ALA A 301 -12.46 -8.23 46.05
N TYR A 302 -11.68 -9.11 45.41
CA TYR A 302 -12.11 -10.50 45.19
C TYR A 302 -12.30 -11.28 46.50
N ALA A 303 -11.41 -11.08 47.49
CA ALA A 303 -11.56 -11.68 48.81
C ALA A 303 -12.75 -11.11 49.60
N ALA A 304 -13.13 -9.85 49.38
CA ALA A 304 -14.31 -9.23 49.98
C ALA A 304 -15.60 -9.75 49.34
N ALA A 305 -15.66 -9.83 48.02
CA ALA A 305 -16.79 -10.41 47.29
C ALA A 305 -17.03 -11.88 47.69
N GLU A 306 -15.98 -12.68 47.90
CA GLU A 306 -16.10 -14.05 48.38
C GLU A 306 -16.78 -14.16 49.74
N ARG A 307 -16.57 -13.19 50.63
CA ARG A 307 -17.24 -13.15 51.94
C ARG A 307 -18.70 -12.71 51.83
N GLU A 308 -18.98 -11.70 51.02
CA GLU A 308 -20.33 -11.14 50.86
C GLU A 308 -21.25 -12.05 50.04
N LEU A 309 -20.72 -12.88 49.15
CA LEU A 309 -21.51 -13.81 48.34
C LEU A 309 -22.33 -14.79 49.19
N ALA A 310 -21.93 -15.07 50.43
CA ALA A 310 -22.71 -15.92 51.33
C ALA A 310 -23.93 -15.20 51.97
N ILE A 311 -24.02 -13.87 51.82
CA ILE A 311 -24.97 -12.99 52.50
C ILE A 311 -25.90 -12.33 51.47
N ASP A 312 -25.32 -11.65 50.49
CA ASP A 312 -26.04 -10.90 49.46
C ASP A 312 -25.25 -10.94 48.14
N CYS A 313 -25.85 -11.57 47.12
CA CYS A 313 -25.20 -11.70 45.82
C CYS A 313 -25.03 -10.36 45.10
N GLU A 314 -25.97 -9.43 45.28
CA GLU A 314 -25.95 -8.14 44.61
C GLU A 314 -24.79 -7.27 45.13
N VAL A 315 -24.62 -7.26 46.45
CA VAL A 315 -23.47 -6.59 47.09
C VAL A 315 -22.14 -7.24 46.67
N ALA A 316 -22.09 -8.57 46.61
CA ALA A 316 -20.89 -9.27 46.15
C ALA A 316 -20.57 -8.98 44.67
N ARG A 317 -21.60 -8.83 43.83
CA ARG A 317 -21.45 -8.42 42.42
C ARG A 317 -20.88 -7.02 42.30
N ASP A 318 -21.37 -6.07 43.10
CA ASP A 318 -20.88 -4.69 43.11
C ASP A 318 -19.40 -4.63 43.54
N ILE A 319 -19.02 -5.37 44.59
CA ILE A 319 -17.61 -5.46 45.03
C ILE A 319 -16.71 -6.04 43.93
N LEU A 320 -17.18 -7.01 43.13
CA LEU A 320 -16.41 -7.52 42.00
C LEU A 320 -16.32 -6.53 40.85
N ASN A 321 -17.33 -5.69 40.66
CA ASN A 321 -17.28 -4.61 39.67
C ASN A 321 -16.23 -3.56 40.10
N ASP A 322 -16.17 -3.23 41.39
CA ASP A 322 -15.09 -2.40 41.97
C ASP A 322 -13.70 -3.05 41.78
N GLY A 323 -13.62 -4.37 41.97
CA GLY A 323 -12.41 -5.14 41.66
C GLY A 323 -11.99 -5.06 40.18
N GLY A 324 -12.94 -4.87 39.26
CA GLY A 324 -12.68 -4.64 37.85
C GLY A 324 -11.98 -3.30 37.57
N TYR A 325 -12.32 -2.23 38.31
CA TYR A 325 -11.61 -0.96 38.23
C TYR A 325 -10.17 -1.09 38.73
N HIS A 326 -9.94 -1.80 39.83
CA HIS A 326 -8.57 -2.05 40.33
C HIS A 326 -7.72 -2.92 39.39
N GLN A 327 -8.35 -3.82 38.62
CA GLN A 327 -7.71 -4.55 37.54
C GLN A 327 -7.26 -3.60 36.42
N GLN A 328 -8.09 -2.62 36.05
CA GLN A 328 -7.72 -1.60 35.06
C GLN A 328 -6.56 -0.73 35.56
N ASP A 329 -6.64 -0.23 36.80
CA ASP A 329 -5.56 0.54 37.44
C ASP A 329 -4.23 -0.22 37.44
N PHE A 330 -4.28 -1.54 37.61
CA PHE A 330 -3.11 -2.41 37.56
C PHE A 330 -2.49 -2.46 36.15
N TRP A 331 -3.31 -2.61 35.12
CA TRP A 331 -2.83 -2.64 33.73
C TRP A 331 -2.27 -1.30 33.28
N ASP A 332 -2.88 -0.19 33.68
CA ASP A 332 -2.39 1.15 33.39
C ASP A 332 -1.02 1.37 34.05
N ALA A 333 -0.88 1.02 35.33
CA ALA A 333 0.40 1.08 36.03
C ALA A 333 1.47 0.15 35.43
N MET A 334 1.07 -1.01 34.90
CA MET A 334 1.98 -1.92 34.20
C MET A 334 2.42 -1.40 32.84
N ASN A 335 1.54 -0.70 32.11
CA ASN A 335 1.86 -0.05 30.84
C ASN A 335 2.88 1.06 31.04
N GLU A 336 2.69 1.91 32.05
CA GLU A 336 3.66 2.95 32.42
C GLU A 336 5.03 2.34 32.76
N LEU A 337 5.06 1.24 33.52
CA LEU A 337 6.30 0.53 33.84
C LEU A 337 7.00 0.01 32.57
N ASN A 338 6.25 -0.58 31.66
CA ASN A 338 6.82 -1.09 30.40
C ASN A 338 7.33 0.04 29.50
N GLU A 339 6.64 1.19 29.47
CA GLU A 339 7.09 2.38 28.76
C GLU A 339 8.41 2.92 29.32
N GLN A 340 8.53 2.99 30.65
CA GLN A 340 9.79 3.36 31.30
C GLN A 340 10.94 2.39 30.94
N GLU A 341 10.68 1.07 30.95
CA GLU A 341 11.68 0.08 30.53
C GLU A 341 12.08 0.24 29.06
N ASN A 342 11.13 0.53 28.18
CA ASN A 342 11.37 0.77 26.75
C ASN A 342 12.20 2.03 26.54
N ASN A 343 11.91 3.12 27.23
CA ASN A 343 12.68 4.36 27.17
C ASN A 343 14.13 4.14 27.61
N VAL A 344 14.38 3.32 28.65
CA VAL A 344 15.74 2.97 29.07
C VAL A 344 16.49 2.15 28.01
N ARG A 345 15.80 1.28 27.26
CA ARG A 345 16.40 0.53 26.15
C ARG A 345 16.72 1.46 24.98
N ALA A 346 15.76 2.29 24.58
CA ALA A 346 15.93 3.28 23.51
C ALA A 346 17.10 4.23 23.82
N ALA A 347 17.23 4.69 25.07
CA ALA A 347 18.38 5.51 25.51
C ALA A 347 19.73 4.82 25.28
N LYS A 348 19.82 3.50 25.51
CA LYS A 348 21.06 2.76 25.25
C LYS A 348 21.38 2.67 23.76
N ASP A 349 20.37 2.47 22.93
CA ASP A 349 20.56 2.34 21.48
C ASP A 349 20.97 3.66 20.86
N VAL A 350 20.26 4.74 21.21
CA VAL A 350 20.62 6.12 20.82
C VAL A 350 22.00 6.50 21.34
N GLY A 351 22.35 6.11 22.57
CA GLY A 351 23.67 6.37 23.13
C GLY A 351 24.80 5.71 22.33
N ARG A 352 24.59 4.47 21.86
CA ARG A 352 25.53 3.78 20.98
C ARG A 352 25.67 4.45 19.61
N ASP A 353 24.56 4.92 19.04
CA ASP A 353 24.56 5.61 17.76
C ASP A 353 25.31 6.96 17.85
N ILE A 354 25.02 7.76 18.87
CA ILE A 354 25.75 9.02 19.14
C ILE A 354 27.24 8.77 19.34
N GLU A 355 27.63 7.68 20.02
CA GLU A 355 29.05 7.31 20.16
C GLU A 355 29.69 6.99 18.80
N HIS A 356 28.98 6.24 17.95
CA HIS A 356 29.42 5.94 16.59
C HIS A 356 29.60 7.21 15.76
N ARG A 357 28.58 8.08 15.73
CA ARG A 357 28.61 9.36 15.00
C ARG A 357 29.67 10.32 15.54
N THR A 358 29.94 10.30 16.85
CA THR A 358 31.06 11.08 17.44
C THR A 358 32.42 10.65 16.85
N LYS A 359 32.63 9.34 16.62
CA LYS A 359 33.87 8.86 15.97
C LYS A 359 33.97 9.30 14.52
N GLU A 360 32.85 9.43 13.81
CA GLU A 360 32.83 9.99 12.46
C GLU A 360 33.20 11.46 12.45
N TYR A 361 32.62 12.25 13.36
CA TYR A 361 32.98 13.65 13.56
C TYR A 361 34.49 13.82 13.80
N GLU A 362 35.10 12.99 14.68
CA GLU A 362 36.55 13.04 14.92
C GLU A 362 37.38 12.75 13.67
N LYS A 363 36.93 11.83 12.79
CA LYS A 363 37.59 11.56 11.51
C LYS A 363 37.49 12.77 10.58
N MET A 364 36.30 13.34 10.45
CA MET A 364 36.06 14.54 9.64
C MET A 364 36.92 15.71 10.14
N GLN A 365 36.98 15.94 11.45
CA GLN A 365 37.80 17.00 12.04
C GLN A 365 39.30 16.79 11.75
N LYS A 366 39.83 15.58 11.93
CA LYS A 366 41.24 15.27 11.62
C LYS A 366 41.57 15.50 10.14
N GLU A 367 40.66 15.15 9.25
CA GLU A 367 40.88 15.37 7.82
C GLU A 367 40.81 16.86 7.46
N TYR A 368 39.84 17.60 8.01
CA TYR A 368 39.74 19.05 7.88
C TYR A 368 41.06 19.74 8.27
N GLU A 369 41.61 19.41 9.45
CA GLU A 369 42.87 19.97 9.92
C GLU A 369 44.05 19.62 9.02
N ARG A 370 44.09 18.38 8.51
CA ARG A 370 45.13 17.94 7.57
C ARG A 370 45.10 18.74 6.28
N VAL A 371 43.92 18.94 5.69
CA VAL A 371 43.72 19.71 4.46
C VAL A 371 44.02 21.18 4.68
N LEU A 372 43.59 21.74 5.81
CA LEU A 372 43.89 23.12 6.21
C LEU A 372 45.39 23.38 6.28
N LYS A 373 46.15 22.49 6.94
CA LYS A 373 47.62 22.57 7.02
C LYS A 373 48.27 22.46 5.65
N LYS A 374 47.77 21.52 4.83
CA LYS A 374 48.19 21.34 3.44
C LYS A 374 47.95 22.63 2.65
N ASN A 375 46.85 23.34 2.86
CA ASN A 375 46.47 24.55 2.13
C ASN A 375 47.01 25.86 2.75
N GLY A 376 48.15 25.80 3.45
CA GLY A 376 48.81 26.98 4.02
C GLY A 376 48.05 27.66 5.16
N GLY A 377 47.05 27.00 5.75
CA GLY A 377 46.23 27.55 6.82
C GLY A 377 45.03 28.39 6.34
N SER A 378 44.79 28.46 5.03
CA SER A 378 43.66 29.21 4.45
C SER A 378 42.33 28.60 4.89
N ALA A 379 41.47 29.40 5.53
CA ALA A 379 40.19 28.94 6.08
C ALA A 379 39.29 28.29 5.01
N LEU A 380 38.62 27.20 5.38
CA LEU A 380 37.68 26.45 4.53
C LEU A 380 36.24 26.61 5.08
N PRO A 381 35.62 27.80 4.95
CA PRO A 381 34.42 28.17 5.69
C PRO A 381 33.22 27.25 5.43
N ASN A 382 33.05 26.75 4.20
CA ASN A 382 31.93 25.87 3.87
C ASN A 382 32.07 24.47 4.51
N ALA A 383 33.26 23.86 4.44
CA ALA A 383 33.52 22.59 5.12
C ALA A 383 33.44 22.77 6.65
N LYS A 384 33.97 23.89 7.18
CA LYS A 384 33.90 24.19 8.61
C LYS A 384 32.46 24.35 9.11
N LYS A 385 31.60 25.02 8.33
CA LYS A 385 30.16 25.17 8.64
C LYS A 385 29.48 23.81 8.80
N HIS A 386 29.71 22.86 7.89
CA HIS A 386 29.13 21.52 7.98
C HIS A 386 29.69 20.73 9.18
N LEU A 387 30.99 20.86 9.45
CA LEU A 387 31.60 20.24 10.63
C LEU A 387 31.00 20.78 11.94
N ASP A 388 30.75 22.08 12.03
CA ASP A 388 30.11 22.72 13.19
C ASP A 388 28.65 22.31 13.35
N GLU A 389 27.90 22.20 12.25
CA GLU A 389 26.51 21.74 12.29
C GLU A 389 26.41 20.27 12.72
N PHE A 390 27.33 19.42 12.24
CA PHE A 390 27.42 18.02 12.68
C PHE A 390 27.64 17.93 14.19
N ALA A 391 28.54 18.76 14.73
CA ALA A 391 28.77 18.84 16.18
C ALA A 391 27.52 19.31 16.94
N ARG A 392 26.79 20.30 16.41
CA ARG A 392 25.56 20.82 17.01
C ARG A 392 24.48 19.74 17.12
N ILE A 393 24.29 18.94 16.07
CA ILE A 393 23.30 17.85 16.07
C ILE A 393 23.71 16.74 17.05
N LEU A 394 25.00 16.42 17.17
CA LEU A 394 25.48 15.51 18.21
C LEU A 394 25.19 16.02 19.62
N GLU A 395 25.31 17.33 19.87
CA GLU A 395 24.95 17.93 21.16
C GLU A 395 23.44 17.85 21.42
N LEU A 396 22.60 18.09 20.40
CA LEU A 396 21.15 17.90 20.49
C LEU A 396 20.80 16.44 20.80
N GLY A 397 21.42 15.48 20.10
CA GLY A 397 21.24 14.05 20.38
C GLY A 397 21.57 13.68 21.81
N ARG A 398 22.64 14.24 22.37
CA ARG A 398 23.00 14.03 23.78
C ARG A 398 21.97 14.61 24.74
N ALA A 399 21.33 15.73 24.40
CA ALA A 399 20.24 16.29 25.20
C ALA A 399 18.97 15.42 25.13
N VAL A 400 18.69 14.81 23.97
CA VAL A 400 17.54 13.90 23.78
C VAL A 400 17.67 12.61 24.61
N LEU A 401 18.90 12.15 24.89
CA LEU A 401 19.16 11.03 25.82
C LEU A 401 18.66 11.29 27.25
N GLU A 402 18.63 12.56 27.69
CA GLU A 402 18.15 12.96 29.01
C GLU A 402 16.62 13.15 29.04
N GLY A 403 15.97 13.16 27.87
CA GLY A 403 14.53 13.37 27.68
C GLY A 403 13.81 12.13 27.15
N ARG A 404 13.28 12.20 25.93
CA ARG A 404 12.65 11.09 25.21
C ARG A 404 13.59 10.58 24.12
N PRO A 405 14.35 9.50 24.36
CA PRO A 405 15.35 9.00 23.41
C PRO A 405 14.80 8.72 22.01
N GLN A 406 13.52 8.35 21.91
CA GLN A 406 12.88 8.05 20.63
C GLN A 406 12.86 9.25 19.67
N ASP A 407 12.89 10.48 20.18
CA ASP A 407 12.93 11.71 19.37
C ASP A 407 14.22 11.79 18.53
N TRP A 408 15.29 11.05 18.88
CA TRP A 408 16.51 10.93 18.06
C TRP A 408 16.21 10.38 16.66
N TRP A 409 15.27 9.45 16.58
CA TRP A 409 14.84 8.84 15.32
C TRP A 409 13.69 9.63 14.70
N ASP A 410 12.70 10.02 15.52
CA ASP A 410 11.45 10.62 15.03
C ASP A 410 11.66 12.03 14.46
N GLU A 411 12.65 12.79 14.97
CA GLU A 411 12.97 14.14 14.46
C GLU A 411 14.02 14.13 13.32
N GLY A 412 14.47 12.95 12.87
CA GLY A 412 15.34 12.81 11.70
C GLY A 412 16.80 13.21 11.91
N TYR A 413 17.25 13.44 13.15
CA TYR A 413 18.63 13.86 13.44
C TYR A 413 19.71 12.97 12.82
N ASN A 414 19.47 11.66 12.75
CA ASN A 414 20.41 10.72 12.14
C ASN A 414 20.53 10.86 10.61
N GLU A 415 19.43 11.22 9.93
CA GLU A 415 19.42 11.47 8.49
C GLU A 415 20.16 12.78 8.18
N ASP A 416 19.89 13.83 8.96
CA ASP A 416 20.58 15.12 8.85
C ASP A 416 22.11 14.97 8.97
N LEU A 417 22.58 14.10 9.87
CA LEU A 417 24.02 13.84 10.03
C LEU A 417 24.65 13.24 8.77
N ASN A 418 23.97 12.31 8.08
CA ASN A 418 24.48 11.73 6.83
C ASN A 418 24.62 12.79 5.74
N ASP A 419 23.60 13.65 5.59
CA ASP A 419 23.61 14.71 4.57
C ASP A 419 24.71 15.74 4.84
N ILE A 420 24.88 16.13 6.11
CA ILE A 420 25.94 17.04 6.52
C ILE A 420 27.32 16.43 6.28
N GLN A 421 27.49 15.13 6.55
CA GLN A 421 28.74 14.41 6.29
C GLN A 421 29.08 14.40 4.79
N ASN A 422 28.10 14.11 3.94
CA ASN A 422 28.27 14.12 2.49
C ASN A 422 28.68 15.50 1.97
N LEU A 423 27.96 16.54 2.39
CA LEU A 423 28.27 17.93 2.03
C LEU A 423 29.66 18.36 2.53
N PHE A 424 30.05 17.93 3.73
CA PHE A 424 31.40 18.17 4.25
C PHE A 424 32.47 17.57 3.33
N TRP A 425 32.33 16.30 2.96
CA TRP A 425 33.31 15.60 2.11
C TRP A 425 33.38 16.18 0.71
N GLU A 426 32.24 16.51 0.12
CA GLU A 426 32.17 17.17 -1.19
C GLU A 426 32.96 18.49 -1.19
N ARG A 427 32.73 19.34 -0.18
CA ARG A 427 33.43 20.63 -0.07
C ARG A 427 34.92 20.46 0.17
N LEU A 428 35.32 19.46 0.96
CA LEU A 428 36.73 19.21 1.26
C LEU A 428 37.47 18.67 0.03
N ASN A 429 36.86 17.75 -0.72
CA ASN A 429 37.44 17.16 -1.92
C ASN A 429 37.63 18.18 -3.04
N ARG A 430 36.65 19.08 -3.26
CA ARG A 430 36.78 20.19 -4.24
C ARG A 430 38.03 21.04 -3.99
N VAL A 431 38.34 21.35 -2.73
CA VAL A 431 39.53 22.15 -2.37
C VAL A 431 40.82 21.39 -2.67
N GLN A 432 40.84 20.08 -2.44
CA GLN A 432 42.00 19.25 -2.78
C GLN A 432 42.20 19.16 -4.29
N ALA A 433 41.13 18.90 -5.04
CA ALA A 433 41.14 18.86 -6.50
C ALA A 433 41.67 20.18 -7.09
N ALA A 434 41.15 21.33 -6.63
CA ALA A 434 41.61 22.66 -7.07
C ALA A 434 43.12 22.85 -6.86
N ARG A 435 43.66 22.33 -5.75
CA ARG A 435 45.09 22.42 -5.47
C ARG A 435 45.92 21.53 -6.40
N ASP A 436 45.45 20.32 -6.66
CA ASP A 436 46.16 19.34 -7.47
C ASP A 436 46.22 19.81 -8.92
N VAL A 437 45.11 20.31 -9.44
CA VAL A 437 45.02 20.93 -10.77
C VAL A 437 45.84 22.22 -10.83
N SER A 438 45.85 23.05 -9.78
CA SER A 438 46.72 24.23 -9.72
C SER A 438 48.22 23.89 -9.79
N ARG A 439 48.64 22.75 -9.21
CA ARG A 439 50.02 22.27 -9.34
C ARG A 439 50.31 21.80 -10.75
N TRP A 440 49.40 21.02 -11.33
CA TRP A 440 49.54 20.55 -12.70
C TRP A 440 49.62 21.71 -13.70
N LEU A 441 48.77 22.73 -13.56
CA LEU A 441 48.81 23.96 -14.36
C LEU A 441 50.20 24.60 -14.39
N LYS A 442 50.89 24.67 -13.25
CA LYS A 442 52.25 25.23 -13.18
C LYS A 442 53.29 24.37 -13.89
N ASP A 443 53.10 23.06 -13.94
CA ASP A 443 53.99 22.15 -14.65
C ASP A 443 53.82 22.33 -16.16
N VAL A 444 52.57 22.44 -16.61
CA VAL A 444 52.22 22.69 -18.01
C VAL A 444 52.68 24.07 -18.49
N GLU A 445 52.49 25.12 -17.69
CA GLU A 445 52.98 26.46 -18.04
C GLU A 445 54.50 26.51 -18.24
N ARG A 446 55.25 25.68 -17.50
CA ARG A 446 56.70 25.54 -17.69
C ARG A 446 57.01 24.86 -19.01
N GLU A 447 56.32 23.78 -19.30
CA GLU A 447 56.46 23.05 -20.55
C GLU A 447 56.19 23.91 -21.79
N ILE A 448 55.12 24.70 -21.79
CA ILE A 448 54.78 25.55 -22.95
C ILE A 448 55.91 26.54 -23.26
N LYS A 449 56.51 27.16 -22.24
CA LYS A 449 57.66 28.06 -22.43
C LYS A 449 58.89 27.35 -22.97
N HIS A 450 59.01 26.09 -22.60
CA HIS A 450 60.10 25.24 -22.99
C HIS A 450 59.90 24.96 -24.50
N ARG A 451 58.76 24.38 -24.93
CA ARG A 451 58.39 24.09 -26.33
C ARG A 451 58.54 25.26 -27.31
N GLU A 452 58.25 26.49 -26.88
CA GLU A 452 58.48 27.70 -27.69
C GLU A 452 59.94 27.84 -28.17
N LYS A 453 60.92 27.42 -27.36
CA LYS A 453 62.36 27.48 -27.71
C LYS A 453 62.75 26.40 -28.71
N GLU A 454 62.14 25.22 -28.65
CA GLU A 454 62.38 24.09 -29.57
C GLU A 454 62.05 24.46 -31.01
N ILE A 455 60.90 25.11 -31.22
CA ILE A 455 60.44 25.59 -32.54
C ILE A 455 61.51 26.49 -33.17
N GLN A 456 62.07 27.41 -32.37
CA GLN A 456 63.12 28.31 -32.82
C GLN A 456 64.43 27.58 -33.15
N GLN A 457 64.71 26.45 -32.50
CA GLN A 457 65.88 25.62 -32.77
C GLN A 457 65.69 24.84 -34.10
N ILE A 458 64.57 24.12 -34.25
CA ILE A 458 64.25 23.36 -35.48
C ILE A 458 64.24 24.25 -36.73
N GLY A 459 63.72 25.48 -36.61
CA GLY A 459 63.75 26.45 -37.71
C GLY A 459 65.18 26.91 -38.08
N ARG A 460 66.11 26.97 -37.12
CA ARG A 460 67.54 27.25 -37.38
C ARG A 460 68.24 26.05 -38.02
N ASP A 461 67.80 24.85 -37.69
CA ASP A 461 68.32 23.56 -38.14
C ASP A 461 67.81 23.13 -39.55
N GLY A 462 67.12 24.02 -40.27
CA GLY A 462 66.65 23.79 -41.63
C GLY A 462 65.24 23.23 -41.75
N GLY A 463 64.56 22.92 -40.63
CA GLY A 463 63.19 22.38 -40.58
C GLY A 463 62.10 23.45 -40.61
N ARG A 464 62.13 24.38 -41.57
CA ARG A 464 61.22 25.56 -41.57
C ARG A 464 59.73 25.19 -41.63
N GLU A 465 59.37 24.19 -42.44
CA GLU A 465 57.98 23.72 -42.56
C GLU A 465 57.51 23.05 -41.27
N VAL A 466 58.35 22.19 -40.67
CA VAL A 466 58.08 21.54 -39.37
C VAL A 466 57.91 22.57 -38.25
N ALA A 467 58.73 23.64 -38.23
CA ALA A 467 58.64 24.69 -37.23
C ALA A 467 57.31 25.50 -37.32
N GLU A 468 56.79 25.73 -38.53
CA GLU A 468 55.49 26.40 -38.73
C GLU A 468 54.32 25.55 -38.22
N GLU A 469 54.38 24.23 -38.41
CA GLU A 469 53.38 23.28 -37.88
C GLU A 469 53.40 23.19 -36.35
N LEU A 470 54.59 23.13 -35.74
CA LEU A 470 54.76 23.10 -34.28
C LEU A 470 54.29 24.42 -33.62
N GLU A 471 54.42 25.57 -34.28
CA GLU A 471 53.93 26.86 -33.74
C GLU A 471 52.39 26.91 -33.62
N GLU A 472 51.66 26.25 -34.51
CA GLU A 472 50.20 26.12 -34.43
C GLU A 472 49.77 25.18 -33.29
N ILE A 473 50.51 24.08 -33.07
CA ILE A 473 50.28 23.17 -31.94
C ILE A 473 50.51 23.92 -30.61
N TRP A 474 51.59 24.70 -30.51
CA TRP A 474 51.91 25.50 -29.32
C TRP A 474 50.85 26.55 -28.96
N LYS A 475 50.24 27.21 -29.95
CA LYS A 475 49.13 28.16 -29.71
C LYS A 475 47.93 27.47 -29.05
N ARG A 476 47.55 26.28 -29.54
CA ARG A 476 46.43 25.50 -28.98
C ARG A 476 46.69 25.08 -27.54
N MET A 477 47.93 24.69 -27.22
CA MET A 477 48.32 24.36 -25.83
C MET A 477 48.13 25.55 -24.88
N ARG A 478 48.43 26.78 -25.30
CA ARG A 478 48.22 27.98 -24.47
C ARG A 478 46.74 28.29 -24.24
N ASP A 479 45.91 28.07 -25.25
CA ASP A 479 44.46 28.28 -25.14
C ASP A 479 43.86 27.32 -24.11
N ILE A 480 44.31 26.05 -24.09
CA ILE A 480 43.92 25.05 -23.09
C ILE A 480 44.30 25.49 -21.68
N VAL A 481 45.54 25.97 -21.47
CA VAL A 481 45.98 26.46 -20.16
C VAL A 481 45.13 27.65 -19.68
N ALA A 482 44.80 28.58 -20.57
CA ALA A 482 43.95 29.72 -20.23
C ALA A 482 42.52 29.28 -19.85
N ALA A 483 41.97 28.30 -20.57
CA ALA A 483 40.65 27.72 -20.28
C ALA A 483 40.64 27.03 -18.91
N ALA A 484 41.60 26.14 -18.65
CA ALA A 484 41.76 25.45 -17.37
C ALA A 484 41.94 26.44 -16.19
N GLN A 485 42.71 27.52 -16.37
CA GLN A 485 42.88 28.56 -15.34
C GLN A 485 41.58 29.29 -15.00
N SER A 486 40.74 29.56 -16.01
CA SER A 486 39.46 30.24 -15.80
C SER A 486 38.46 29.39 -15.01
N LYS A 487 38.52 28.07 -15.18
CA LYS A 487 37.60 27.10 -14.56
C LYS A 487 38.03 26.64 -13.17
N LEU A 488 39.32 26.72 -12.84
CA LEU A 488 39.93 26.15 -11.63
C LEU A 488 39.22 26.50 -10.30
N GLN A 489 38.67 27.71 -10.17
CA GLN A 489 38.00 28.15 -8.95
C GLN A 489 36.53 27.70 -8.86
N GLU A 490 35.90 27.47 -10.01
CA GLU A 490 34.48 27.13 -10.11
C GLU A 490 34.28 25.61 -10.15
N ASP A 491 35.04 24.94 -11.03
CA ASP A 491 35.03 23.49 -11.19
C ASP A 491 36.45 22.94 -11.45
N PRO A 492 37.12 22.43 -10.40
CA PRO A 492 38.43 21.83 -10.53
C PRO A 492 38.48 20.59 -11.42
N GLU A 493 37.42 19.78 -11.47
CA GLU A 493 37.41 18.59 -12.32
C GLU A 493 37.26 18.97 -13.79
N GLU A 494 36.47 20.01 -14.08
CA GLU A 494 36.42 20.56 -15.44
C GLU A 494 37.75 21.18 -15.84
N ALA A 495 38.39 21.94 -14.95
CA ALA A 495 39.74 22.47 -15.17
C ALA A 495 40.79 21.35 -15.37
N ARG A 496 40.59 20.19 -14.76
CA ARG A 496 41.43 19.01 -14.96
C ARG A 496 41.21 18.40 -16.34
N SER A 497 39.96 18.19 -16.74
CA SER A 497 39.60 17.64 -18.04
C SER A 497 40.12 18.51 -19.20
N GLU A 498 40.09 19.84 -19.04
CA GLU A 498 40.74 20.75 -20.00
C GLU A 498 42.25 20.45 -20.15
N LEU A 499 42.96 20.19 -19.04
CA LEU A 499 44.38 19.87 -19.12
C LEU A 499 44.65 18.47 -19.71
N GLU A 500 43.73 17.51 -19.50
CA GLU A 500 43.77 16.15 -20.08
C GLU A 500 43.46 16.14 -21.59
N SER A 501 42.94 17.24 -22.14
CA SER A 501 42.79 17.37 -23.61
C SER A 501 44.04 17.86 -24.29
N MET A 502 45.03 18.29 -23.52
CA MET A 502 46.24 18.83 -24.11
C MET A 502 46.99 17.75 -24.86
N ASP A 503 46.87 16.51 -24.41
CA ASP A 503 47.71 15.37 -24.69
C ASP A 503 47.81 14.93 -26.14
N GLU A 504 46.78 15.20 -26.92
CA GLU A 504 46.79 14.93 -28.34
C GLU A 504 47.82 15.78 -29.06
N LEU A 505 47.87 17.06 -28.67
CA LEU A 505 48.81 18.05 -29.20
C LEU A 505 50.25 17.67 -28.88
N ARG A 506 50.38 16.93 -27.80
CA ARG A 506 51.65 16.55 -27.22
C ARG A 506 52.26 15.36 -27.95
N TRP A 507 51.43 14.36 -28.26
CA TRP A 507 51.77 13.27 -29.16
C TRP A 507 52.14 13.76 -30.57
N GLN A 508 51.33 14.66 -31.15
CA GLN A 508 51.59 15.23 -32.48
C GLN A 508 52.94 15.96 -32.54
N TRP A 509 53.31 16.65 -31.46
CA TRP A 509 54.61 17.28 -31.36
C TRP A 509 55.75 16.26 -31.39
N ASP A 510 55.62 15.17 -30.65
CA ASP A 510 56.65 14.13 -30.54
C ASP A 510 56.87 13.42 -31.87
N GLU A 511 55.79 13.10 -32.60
CA GLU A 511 55.86 12.51 -33.94
C GLU A 511 56.62 13.42 -34.93
N LEU A 512 56.24 14.70 -35.02
CA LEU A 512 56.86 15.66 -35.94
C LEU A 512 58.35 15.91 -35.65
N THR A 513 58.70 15.97 -34.36
CA THR A 513 60.08 16.18 -33.94
C THR A 513 60.92 14.92 -34.16
N HIS A 514 60.40 13.73 -33.84
CA HIS A 514 61.07 12.44 -34.08
C HIS A 514 61.38 12.23 -35.58
N ASP A 515 60.41 12.46 -36.46
CA ASP A 515 60.59 12.30 -37.91
C ASP A 515 61.65 13.26 -38.47
N PHE A 516 61.69 14.50 -37.97
CA PHE A 516 62.68 15.50 -38.36
C PHE A 516 64.10 15.07 -37.98
N TYR A 517 64.31 14.64 -36.73
CA TYR A 517 65.63 14.24 -36.25
C TYR A 517 66.13 12.95 -36.92
N ASN A 518 65.28 11.93 -37.07
CA ASN A 518 65.64 10.69 -37.77
C ASN A 518 66.02 10.94 -39.25
N SER A 519 65.27 11.82 -39.94
CA SER A 519 65.56 12.17 -41.32
C SER A 519 66.91 12.89 -41.46
N ARG A 520 67.27 13.71 -40.47
CA ARG A 520 68.55 14.42 -40.45
C ARG A 520 69.71 13.47 -40.18
N GLU A 521 69.56 12.55 -39.23
CA GLU A 521 70.56 11.53 -38.92
C GLU A 521 70.82 10.62 -40.14
N ARG A 522 69.77 10.15 -40.80
CA ARG A 522 69.87 9.35 -42.03
C ARG A 522 70.69 10.04 -43.13
N ASN A 523 70.44 11.33 -43.35
CA ASN A 523 71.16 12.11 -44.36
C ASN A 523 72.63 12.32 -43.99
N PHE A 524 72.95 12.39 -42.69
CA PHE A 524 74.32 12.50 -42.21
C PHE A 524 75.13 11.22 -42.48
N SER A 525 74.63 10.04 -42.09
CA SER A 525 75.40 8.80 -42.29
C SER A 525 75.49 8.40 -43.77
N LEU A 526 74.50 8.71 -44.61
CA LEU A 526 74.62 8.62 -46.08
C LEU A 526 75.81 9.45 -46.62
N ALA A 527 76.00 10.66 -46.11
CA ALA A 527 77.12 11.53 -46.50
C ALA A 527 78.48 11.04 -45.94
N GLU A 528 78.48 10.23 -44.89
CA GLU A 528 79.68 9.61 -44.31
C GLU A 528 80.12 8.39 -45.12
N PHE A 529 79.22 7.44 -45.41
CA PHE A 529 79.52 6.29 -46.28
C PHE A 529 80.05 6.73 -47.65
N LYS A 530 79.45 7.78 -48.22
CA LYS A 530 79.94 8.36 -49.47
C LYS A 530 81.40 8.83 -49.38
N ARG A 531 81.77 9.47 -48.27
CA ARG A 531 83.15 9.95 -48.05
C ARG A 531 84.14 8.80 -47.85
N GLU A 532 83.73 7.71 -47.22
CA GLU A 532 84.58 6.52 -47.08
C GLU A 532 84.86 5.87 -48.43
N ILE A 533 83.83 5.72 -49.28
CA ILE A 533 84.00 5.16 -50.63
C ILE A 533 84.90 6.08 -51.48
N GLU A 534 84.68 7.41 -51.44
CA GLU A 534 85.55 8.40 -52.11
C GLU A 534 87.00 8.32 -51.62
N GLY A 535 87.21 8.09 -50.32
CA GLY A 535 88.53 7.94 -49.72
C GLY A 535 89.25 6.66 -50.15
N ALA A 536 88.53 5.54 -50.18
CA ALA A 536 89.04 4.24 -50.62
C ALA A 536 89.42 4.29 -52.11
N GLU A 537 88.58 4.91 -52.93
CA GLU A 537 88.82 5.18 -54.34
C GLU A 537 90.14 5.94 -54.55
N HIS A 538 90.28 7.09 -53.89
CA HIS A 538 91.49 7.91 -54.02
C HIS A 538 92.74 7.17 -53.52
N PHE A 539 92.63 6.38 -52.46
CA PHE A 539 93.74 5.59 -51.95
C PHE A 539 94.19 4.52 -52.96
N LEU A 540 93.23 3.82 -53.57
CA LEU A 540 93.48 2.81 -54.59
C LEU A 540 94.17 3.40 -55.82
N GLU A 541 93.71 4.57 -56.29
CA GLU A 541 94.32 5.31 -57.40
C GLU A 541 95.78 5.70 -57.10
N ARG A 542 96.05 6.22 -55.90
CA ARG A 542 97.40 6.57 -55.47
C ARG A 542 98.32 5.35 -55.40
N ALA A 543 97.84 4.23 -54.87
CA ALA A 543 98.62 2.99 -54.79
C ALA A 543 99.01 2.48 -56.18
N ARG A 544 98.15 2.65 -57.18
CA ARG A 544 98.46 2.33 -58.59
C ARG A 544 99.55 3.23 -59.15
N ASP A 545 99.42 4.55 -58.95
CA ASP A 545 100.41 5.53 -59.43
C ASP A 545 101.79 5.33 -58.80
N GLU A 546 101.84 4.87 -57.55
CA GLU A 546 103.07 4.51 -56.83
C GLU A 546 103.63 3.12 -57.24
N GLY A 547 102.92 2.36 -58.07
CA GLY A 547 103.31 1.02 -58.50
C GLY A 547 103.20 -0.06 -57.41
N ARG A 548 102.37 0.19 -56.39
CA ARG A 548 102.18 -0.70 -55.23
C ARG A 548 101.15 -1.80 -55.47
N VAL A 549 100.35 -1.67 -56.52
CA VAL A 549 99.38 -2.67 -56.99
C VAL A 549 99.56 -2.92 -58.47
N SER A 550 99.39 -4.17 -58.92
CA SER A 550 99.37 -4.51 -60.34
C SER A 550 98.07 -4.04 -61.01
N ASP A 551 98.07 -3.87 -62.35
CA ASP A 551 96.84 -3.48 -63.08
C ASP A 551 95.68 -4.49 -62.89
N SER A 552 95.99 -5.78 -62.69
CA SER A 552 95.00 -6.82 -62.40
C SER A 552 94.41 -6.69 -60.99
N GLU A 553 95.24 -6.37 -59.99
CA GLU A 553 94.77 -6.13 -58.62
C GLU A 553 93.97 -4.83 -58.53
N PHE A 554 94.43 -3.77 -59.20
CA PHE A 554 93.71 -2.49 -59.26
C PHE A 554 92.31 -2.65 -59.85
N SER A 555 92.16 -3.43 -60.92
CA SER A 555 90.85 -3.66 -61.55
C SER A 555 89.89 -4.40 -60.62
N ALA A 556 90.37 -5.43 -59.92
CA ALA A 556 89.57 -6.16 -58.95
C ALA A 556 89.13 -5.27 -57.77
N CYS A 557 89.99 -4.36 -57.31
CA CYS A 557 89.64 -3.43 -56.24
C CYS A 557 88.73 -2.30 -56.68
N ARG A 558 88.83 -1.89 -57.93
CA ARG A 558 87.95 -0.87 -58.49
C ARG A 558 86.52 -1.38 -58.60
N GLU A 559 86.31 -2.65 -58.95
CA GLU A 559 84.98 -3.26 -59.00
C GLU A 559 84.27 -3.21 -57.63
N ILE A 560 85.00 -3.38 -56.53
CA ILE A 560 84.45 -3.32 -55.16
C ILE A 560 84.04 -1.89 -54.80
N VAL A 561 84.86 -0.90 -55.13
CA VAL A 561 84.54 0.52 -54.92
C VAL A 561 83.32 0.94 -55.73
N ASP A 562 83.22 0.51 -56.99
CA ASP A 562 82.08 0.84 -57.85
C ASP A 562 80.78 0.16 -57.36
N GLU A 563 80.86 -1.06 -56.79
CA GLU A 563 79.73 -1.72 -56.14
C GLU A 563 79.25 -0.98 -54.89
N ALA A 564 80.18 -0.46 -54.08
CA ALA A 564 79.86 0.37 -52.92
C ALA A 564 79.14 1.68 -53.32
N TYR A 565 79.54 2.31 -54.44
CA TYR A 565 78.80 3.45 -54.98
C TYR A 565 77.39 3.08 -55.46
N GLY A 566 77.23 1.92 -56.10
CA GLY A 566 75.91 1.42 -56.52
C GLY A 566 74.95 1.23 -55.35
N LEU A 567 75.46 0.75 -54.20
CA LEU A 567 74.68 0.61 -52.98
C LEU A 567 74.09 1.94 -52.46
N LEU A 568 74.85 3.03 -52.57
CA LEU A 568 74.37 4.36 -52.17
C LEU A 568 73.28 4.92 -53.09
N GLU A 569 73.24 4.50 -54.35
CA GLU A 569 72.22 4.93 -55.30
C GLU A 569 70.93 4.10 -55.20
N ASP A 570 71.04 2.82 -54.84
CA ASP A 570 69.95 1.83 -54.95
C ASP A 570 69.26 1.46 -53.62
N ALA A 571 69.80 1.82 -52.45
CA ALA A 571 69.25 1.40 -51.16
C ALA A 571 68.04 2.25 -50.67
N ASP A 572 67.00 1.58 -50.17
CA ASP A 572 65.76 2.22 -49.71
C ASP A 572 65.81 2.70 -48.24
N GLY A 573 66.83 2.29 -47.47
CA GLY A 573 66.97 2.56 -46.03
C GLY A 573 68.41 2.49 -45.53
N ILE A 574 68.70 3.09 -44.38
CA ILE A 574 70.08 3.12 -43.83
C ILE A 574 70.53 1.75 -43.32
N ASP A 575 69.60 0.96 -42.78
CA ASP A 575 69.87 -0.40 -42.30
C ASP A 575 70.32 -1.31 -43.45
N GLU A 576 69.73 -1.15 -44.63
CA GLU A 576 70.10 -1.89 -45.85
C GLU A 576 71.49 -1.50 -46.35
N ILE A 577 71.88 -0.22 -46.18
CA ILE A 577 73.22 0.26 -46.50
C ILE A 577 74.22 -0.36 -45.52
N HIS A 578 73.97 -0.30 -44.22
CA HIS A 578 74.87 -0.85 -43.21
C HIS A 578 75.10 -2.36 -43.41
N GLU A 579 74.04 -3.14 -43.59
CA GLU A 579 74.14 -4.60 -43.78
C GLU A 579 74.96 -4.96 -45.03
N LYS A 580 74.68 -4.30 -46.17
CA LYS A 580 75.39 -4.57 -47.42
C LYS A 580 76.80 -3.98 -47.45
N PHE A 581 77.05 -2.90 -46.73
CA PHE A 581 78.38 -2.29 -46.66
C PHE A 581 79.35 -3.17 -45.86
N GLU A 582 78.89 -3.82 -44.79
CA GLU A 582 79.67 -4.83 -44.06
C GLU A 582 80.06 -6.01 -44.99
N GLU A 583 79.12 -6.52 -45.80
CA GLU A 583 79.41 -7.58 -46.78
C GLU A 583 80.44 -7.15 -47.84
N ILE A 584 80.35 -5.90 -48.30
CA ILE A 584 81.30 -5.33 -49.27
C ILE A 584 82.69 -5.16 -48.64
N ASP A 585 82.77 -4.68 -47.38
CA ASP A 585 84.04 -4.49 -46.67
C ASP A 585 84.75 -5.82 -46.38
N GLU A 586 84.04 -6.84 -45.91
CA GLU A 586 84.61 -8.18 -45.70
C GLU A 586 85.21 -8.74 -47.00
N ARG A 587 84.50 -8.58 -48.13
CA ARG A 587 85.00 -9.01 -49.44
C ARG A 587 86.18 -8.14 -49.92
N ALA A 588 86.17 -6.85 -49.60
CA ALA A 588 87.28 -5.94 -49.90
C ALA A 588 88.58 -6.38 -49.22
N GLN A 589 88.51 -6.80 -47.95
CA GLN A 589 89.69 -7.25 -47.20
C GLN A 589 90.32 -8.53 -47.79
N GLU A 590 89.51 -9.41 -48.38
CA GLU A 590 89.98 -10.65 -49.02
C GLU A 590 90.53 -10.43 -50.43
N VAL A 591 89.79 -9.71 -51.27
CA VAL A 591 90.07 -9.56 -52.71
C VAL A 591 91.09 -8.44 -52.95
N CYS A 592 91.20 -7.49 -52.02
CA CYS A 592 92.01 -6.29 -52.15
C CYS A 592 92.95 -6.08 -50.96
N PRO A 593 94.10 -6.78 -50.94
CA PRO A 593 95.07 -6.66 -49.86
C PRO A 593 95.58 -5.24 -49.63
N ILE A 594 95.55 -4.39 -50.67
CA ILE A 594 95.92 -2.98 -50.56
C ILE A 594 94.99 -2.20 -49.63
N PHE A 595 93.70 -2.57 -49.54
CA PHE A 595 92.77 -1.96 -48.61
C PHE A 595 93.03 -2.36 -47.15
N ASN A 596 93.75 -3.45 -46.88
CA ASN A 596 94.25 -3.72 -45.53
C ASN A 596 95.30 -2.68 -45.06
N GLU A 597 95.89 -1.92 -45.99
CA GLU A 597 96.74 -0.76 -45.68
C GLU A 597 95.93 0.55 -45.64
N TYR A 598 94.73 0.55 -46.21
CA TYR A 598 93.75 1.61 -46.10
C TYR A 598 93.08 1.51 -44.72
N GLY A 599 93.68 2.15 -43.72
CA GLY A 599 93.15 2.17 -42.35
C GLY A 599 91.91 3.05 -42.18
N GLY A 600 91.07 3.15 -43.20
CA GLY A 600 90.00 4.14 -43.30
C GLY A 600 90.52 5.58 -43.15
N PRO A 601 89.61 6.55 -42.96
CA PRO A 601 89.99 7.89 -42.47
C PRO A 601 90.60 7.89 -41.05
N GLU A 602 90.58 6.76 -40.32
CA GLU A 602 90.83 6.67 -38.87
C GLU A 602 92.30 6.77 -38.39
N ARG A 603 93.29 7.06 -39.25
CA ARG A 603 94.67 7.33 -38.77
C ARG A 603 94.98 8.77 -38.38
N ASP A 604 93.99 9.66 -38.39
CA ASP A 604 94.04 10.93 -37.68
C ASP A 604 93.09 10.89 -36.47
N HIS A 605 93.62 10.50 -35.30
CA HIS A 605 92.97 10.84 -34.02
C HIS A 605 92.72 12.35 -33.92
N ASP A 606 93.50 13.15 -34.67
CA ASP A 606 93.30 14.58 -34.82
C ASP A 606 92.01 14.92 -35.56
N TYR A 607 91.45 14.08 -36.45
CA TYR A 607 90.19 14.41 -37.14
C TYR A 607 88.97 14.22 -36.24
N TYR A 608 88.82 13.11 -35.52
CA TYR A 608 87.71 12.98 -34.55
C TYR A 608 87.91 13.86 -33.32
N ALA A 609 89.15 14.17 -32.92
CA ALA A 609 89.41 15.15 -31.87
C ALA A 609 89.18 16.60 -32.34
N ASN A 610 89.49 16.94 -33.60
CA ASN A 610 89.21 18.25 -34.20
C ASN A 610 87.74 18.37 -34.58
N PHE A 611 87.08 17.33 -35.09
CA PHE A 611 85.64 17.28 -35.33
C PHE A 611 84.90 17.36 -33.99
N ALA A 612 85.29 16.59 -32.99
CA ALA A 612 84.74 16.76 -31.66
C ALA A 612 85.08 18.13 -31.06
N GLN A 613 86.18 18.80 -31.40
CA GLN A 613 86.46 20.16 -30.92
C GLN A 613 85.75 21.27 -31.71
N GLU A 614 85.58 21.11 -33.02
CA GLU A 614 84.96 22.06 -33.96
C GLU A 614 83.44 21.92 -33.99
N HIS A 615 82.95 20.70 -33.78
CA HIS A 615 81.55 20.28 -33.70
C HIS A 615 81.21 19.76 -32.30
N LEU A 616 81.98 20.13 -31.26
CA LEU A 616 81.67 19.82 -29.85
C LEU A 616 80.23 20.22 -29.52
N ASP A 617 79.75 21.27 -30.19
CA ASP A 617 78.42 21.85 -30.12
C ASP A 617 77.29 21.03 -30.76
N GLU A 618 77.64 20.03 -31.56
CA GLU A 618 76.71 19.25 -32.40
C GLU A 618 76.67 17.75 -32.01
N ILE A 619 77.45 17.31 -31.01
CA ILE A 619 77.47 15.91 -30.51
C ILE A 619 76.40 15.74 -29.40
N ASP A 620 75.43 14.83 -29.62
CA ASP A 620 74.34 14.46 -28.70
C ASP A 620 74.58 13.11 -27.99
N THR A 621 73.56 12.58 -27.29
CA THR A 621 73.68 11.39 -26.43
C THR A 621 73.86 10.07 -27.20
N ASP A 622 73.27 9.95 -28.38
CA ASP A 622 73.29 8.71 -29.18
C ASP A 622 74.58 8.64 -29.99
N LEU A 623 75.03 9.79 -30.52
CA LEU A 623 76.34 9.94 -31.17
C LEU A 623 77.50 9.84 -30.16
N ALA A 624 77.26 10.18 -28.89
CA ALA A 624 78.29 10.17 -27.85
C ALA A 624 78.88 8.78 -27.60
N ALA A 625 78.09 7.70 -27.68
CA ALA A 625 78.62 6.35 -27.47
C ALA A 625 79.68 6.00 -28.53
N GLY A 626 79.40 6.28 -29.80
CA GLY A 626 80.32 6.04 -30.91
C GLY A 626 81.54 6.97 -30.92
N VAL A 627 81.39 8.22 -30.47
CA VAL A 627 82.51 9.17 -30.34
C VAL A 627 83.39 8.81 -29.14
N LEU A 628 82.80 8.47 -27.98
CA LEU A 628 83.52 8.14 -26.74
C LEU A 628 84.35 6.86 -26.86
N GLU A 629 84.00 5.94 -27.75
CA GLU A 629 84.79 4.73 -28.06
C GLU A 629 86.05 5.01 -28.90
N ARG A 630 86.10 6.14 -29.64
CA ARG A 630 87.13 6.42 -30.66
C ARG A 630 88.04 7.62 -30.35
N VAL A 631 87.81 8.33 -29.24
CA VAL A 631 88.59 9.52 -28.81
C VAL A 631 89.45 9.28 -27.57
N SER A 632 90.50 10.09 -27.36
CA SER A 632 91.37 9.99 -26.18
C SER A 632 90.68 10.42 -24.87
N ASP A 633 91.13 9.88 -23.73
CA ASP A 633 90.55 10.11 -22.38
C ASP A 633 90.31 11.59 -22.03
N ASP A 634 91.19 12.50 -22.48
CA ASP A 634 91.11 13.95 -22.20
C ASP A 634 90.04 14.67 -23.04
N VAL A 635 89.74 14.13 -24.24
CA VAL A 635 88.64 14.58 -25.11
C VAL A 635 87.32 13.95 -24.66
N ALA A 636 87.35 12.66 -24.29
CA ALA A 636 86.22 11.97 -23.70
C ALA A 636 85.73 12.66 -22.42
N GLN A 637 86.65 13.16 -21.56
CA GLN A 637 86.29 13.92 -20.37
C GLN A 637 85.57 15.23 -20.66
N ARG A 638 85.94 15.93 -21.76
CA ARG A 638 85.30 17.19 -22.16
C ARG A 638 83.92 16.96 -22.79
N VAL A 639 83.78 15.89 -23.59
CA VAL A 639 82.50 15.42 -24.13
C VAL A 639 81.57 15.00 -22.99
N LEU A 640 82.06 14.19 -22.03
CA LEU A 640 81.32 13.79 -20.83
C LEU A 640 80.93 14.98 -19.93
N GLN A 641 81.82 15.94 -19.68
CA GLN A 641 81.49 17.15 -18.91
C GLN A 641 80.42 18.02 -19.55
N LYS A 642 80.30 17.96 -20.88
CA LYS A 642 79.24 18.62 -21.61
C LYS A 642 77.92 17.84 -21.53
N LEU A 643 77.96 16.53 -21.78
CA LEU A 643 76.80 15.63 -21.64
C LEU A 643 76.24 15.64 -20.20
N LEU A 644 77.12 15.87 -19.22
CA LEU A 644 76.77 15.97 -17.81
C LEU A 644 76.05 17.27 -17.40
N ARG A 645 75.61 18.09 -18.36
CA ARG A 645 74.76 19.27 -18.16
C ARG A 645 73.30 19.09 -18.60
N ASP A 646 72.94 17.98 -19.28
CA ASP A 646 71.54 17.59 -19.62
C ASP A 646 71.01 16.24 -19.01
N PRO A 647 69.95 16.19 -18.15
CA PRO A 647 69.69 15.05 -17.25
C PRO A 647 69.15 13.74 -17.86
N SER A 648 68.66 13.71 -19.09
CA SER A 648 68.15 12.53 -19.83
C SER A 648 69.30 11.65 -20.28
N SER A 649 70.43 12.30 -20.61
CA SER A 649 71.70 11.71 -21.02
C SER A 649 72.21 10.66 -20.04
N ILE A 650 71.91 10.86 -18.75
CA ILE A 650 72.29 9.99 -17.64
C ILE A 650 71.61 8.62 -17.74
N ALA A 651 70.31 8.60 -18.05
CA ALA A 651 69.50 7.39 -18.00
C ALA A 651 69.80 6.47 -19.20
N ALA A 652 70.08 7.06 -20.37
CA ALA A 652 70.50 6.35 -21.58
C ALA A 652 71.93 5.79 -21.45
N LEU A 653 72.89 6.57 -20.94
CA LEU A 653 74.26 6.12 -20.63
C LEU A 653 74.31 4.99 -19.57
N MET A 654 73.32 4.95 -18.67
CA MET A 654 73.17 3.88 -17.67
C MET A 654 72.60 2.57 -18.24
N GLN A 655 71.89 2.61 -19.38
CA GLN A 655 71.26 1.43 -20.00
C GLN A 655 72.17 0.73 -21.03
N SER A 656 73.10 1.46 -21.67
CA SER A 656 74.01 0.93 -22.70
C SER A 656 75.37 0.46 -22.18
N GLY A 657 75.78 0.85 -20.97
CA GLY A 657 77.09 0.54 -20.41
C GLY A 657 77.18 -0.86 -19.77
N GLY A 658 77.79 -1.82 -20.46
CA GLY A 658 78.25 -3.07 -19.85
C GLY A 658 79.27 -2.85 -18.71
N ASP A 659 79.40 -3.86 -17.85
CA ASP A 659 80.08 -3.95 -16.52
C ASP A 659 81.43 -3.23 -16.30
N ARG A 660 82.05 -2.64 -17.32
CA ARG A 660 83.33 -1.89 -17.22
C ARG A 660 83.20 -0.41 -16.88
N TYR A 661 82.03 0.21 -17.05
CA TYR A 661 81.86 1.67 -16.94
C TYR A 661 81.21 2.18 -15.64
N GLY A 662 80.70 1.28 -14.79
CA GLY A 662 79.96 1.64 -13.58
C GLY A 662 80.73 2.55 -12.61
N ASP A 663 82.05 2.40 -12.51
CA ASP A 663 82.86 3.11 -11.51
C ASP A 663 83.21 4.57 -11.88
N ASN A 664 83.28 4.90 -13.17
CA ASN A 664 83.60 6.26 -13.63
C ASN A 664 82.33 7.08 -13.86
N VAL A 665 81.24 6.43 -14.26
CA VAL A 665 79.92 7.07 -14.40
C VAL A 665 79.35 7.41 -13.02
N ALA A 666 79.45 6.50 -12.04
CA ALA A 666 78.97 6.73 -10.67
C ALA A 666 79.68 7.89 -9.95
N LYS A 667 81.01 7.98 -10.07
CA LYS A 667 81.80 9.07 -9.46
C LYS A 667 81.51 10.44 -10.08
N THR A 668 81.07 10.46 -11.34
CA THR A 668 80.81 11.72 -12.06
C THR A 668 79.34 12.15 -11.89
N LEU A 669 78.42 11.22 -11.72
CA LEU A 669 77.03 11.47 -11.32
C LEU A 669 76.89 12.10 -9.93
N GLU A 670 77.72 11.67 -8.98
CA GLU A 670 77.77 12.24 -7.63
C GLU A 670 78.27 13.71 -7.65
N ALA A 671 78.99 14.11 -8.71
CA ALA A 671 79.38 15.49 -8.96
C ALA A 671 78.34 16.29 -9.78
N ALA A 672 77.56 15.62 -10.66
CA ALA A 672 76.67 16.26 -11.64
C ALA A 672 75.21 16.46 -11.19
N THR A 673 74.72 15.80 -10.15
CA THR A 673 73.37 16.09 -9.57
C THR A 673 73.21 17.52 -9.04
N ASN A 674 74.28 18.31 -9.09
CA ASN A 674 74.25 19.74 -8.80
C ASN A 674 74.05 20.63 -10.07
N PHE A 675 73.81 20.09 -11.28
CA PHE A 675 74.02 20.86 -12.53
C PHE A 675 73.05 20.76 -13.74
N TYR A 676 71.94 20.04 -13.70
CA TYR A 676 71.22 19.66 -14.93
C TYR A 676 70.02 20.57 -15.35
N ASP A 677 69.89 20.87 -16.66
CA ASP A 677 68.97 21.87 -17.25
C ASP A 677 67.74 21.32 -18.04
N ASP A 678 67.04 22.21 -18.76
CA ASP A 678 65.59 22.27 -18.97
C ASP A 678 65.09 21.24 -20.02
N GLU A 679 65.83 20.95 -21.12
CA GLU A 679 65.40 20.21 -22.35
C GLU A 679 64.97 18.75 -22.09
N THR A 680 65.72 18.04 -21.25
CA THR A 680 65.32 16.73 -20.71
C THR A 680 63.95 16.74 -20.04
N GLN A 681 63.58 17.84 -19.37
CA GLN A 681 62.25 17.94 -18.79
C GLN A 681 61.18 18.00 -19.88
N ARG A 682 61.44 18.55 -21.07
CA ARG A 682 60.45 18.66 -22.18
C ARG A 682 60.01 17.29 -22.71
N GLN A 683 60.96 16.41 -23.06
CA GLN A 683 60.65 15.06 -23.58
C GLN A 683 59.94 14.18 -22.56
N LEU A 684 60.35 14.26 -21.29
CA LEU A 684 59.69 13.58 -20.18
C LEU A 684 58.28 14.11 -19.94
N ILE A 685 58.04 15.37 -20.26
CA ILE A 685 56.70 15.91 -20.24
C ILE A 685 55.95 15.47 -21.50
N ALA A 686 56.55 15.41 -22.69
CA ALA A 686 55.97 14.98 -23.97
C ALA A 686 55.47 13.52 -24.04
N GLN A 687 56.20 12.59 -23.42
CA GLN A 687 55.69 11.24 -23.22
C GLN A 687 54.54 11.21 -22.19
N LYS A 688 54.70 11.95 -21.09
CA LYS A 688 53.64 12.10 -20.07
C LYS A 688 52.40 12.73 -20.66
N GLN A 689 52.64 13.55 -21.65
CA GLN A 689 51.71 14.29 -22.39
C GLN A 689 50.92 13.32 -23.32
N GLU A 690 51.51 12.60 -24.28
CA GLU A 690 50.81 11.56 -25.08
C GLU A 690 50.01 10.56 -24.23
N ILE A 691 50.58 10.14 -23.09
CA ILE A 691 49.93 9.23 -22.12
C ILE A 691 48.58 9.77 -21.63
N LEU A 692 48.48 11.06 -21.37
CA LEU A 692 47.25 11.64 -20.84
C LEU A 692 46.17 11.79 -21.95
N GLU A 693 46.48 11.64 -23.26
CA GLU A 693 45.51 11.74 -24.38
C GLU A 693 44.95 10.40 -24.67
N LEU A 694 45.84 9.42 -24.66
CA LEU A 694 45.44 8.06 -24.54
C LEU A 694 44.54 7.91 -23.31
N THR A 695 44.82 8.61 -22.21
CA THR A 695 43.94 8.64 -21.03
C THR A 695 42.59 9.33 -21.32
N ARG A 696 42.57 10.50 -21.97
CA ARG A 696 41.30 11.20 -22.31
C ARG A 696 40.45 10.45 -23.34
N ARG A 697 41.06 9.97 -24.43
CA ARG A 697 40.37 9.12 -25.42
C ARG A 697 39.84 7.86 -24.78
N LEU A 698 40.59 7.30 -23.82
CA LEU A 698 40.14 6.17 -23.02
C LEU A 698 38.97 6.56 -22.11
N GLU A 699 38.97 7.73 -21.47
CA GLU A 699 37.86 8.23 -20.66
C GLU A 699 36.60 8.55 -21.49
N GLU A 700 36.75 9.11 -22.69
CA GLU A 700 35.64 9.34 -23.62
C GLU A 700 35.08 8.03 -24.15
N ALA A 701 35.95 7.10 -24.55
CA ALA A 701 35.54 5.76 -24.94
C ALA A 701 34.85 5.06 -23.76
N HIS A 702 35.36 5.23 -22.54
CA HIS A 702 34.76 4.68 -21.32
C HIS A 702 33.39 5.30 -21.03
N ASN A 703 33.23 6.60 -21.19
CA ASN A 703 31.93 7.27 -21.01
C ASN A 703 30.91 6.88 -22.09
N ARG A 704 31.34 6.75 -23.36
CA ARG A 704 30.49 6.24 -24.44
C ARG A 704 30.11 4.79 -24.16
N LEU A 705 31.04 3.96 -23.69
CA LEU A 705 30.78 2.58 -23.28
C LEU A 705 29.78 2.54 -22.12
N ARG A 706 29.94 3.39 -21.09
CA ARG A 706 29.02 3.48 -19.95
C ARG A 706 27.61 3.86 -20.39
N ILE A 707 27.45 4.87 -21.25
CA ILE A 707 26.13 5.29 -21.76
C ILE A 707 25.52 4.20 -22.64
N ALA A 708 26.32 3.54 -23.48
CA ALA A 708 25.86 2.42 -24.27
C ALA A 708 25.42 1.23 -23.38
N GLN A 709 26.14 0.96 -22.31
CA GLN A 709 25.78 -0.04 -21.29
C GLN A 709 24.45 0.31 -20.61
N GLU A 710 24.24 1.56 -20.18
CA GLU A 710 22.98 2.00 -19.58
C GLU A 710 21.77 1.82 -20.53
N LYS A 711 21.97 2.13 -21.82
CA LYS A 711 20.94 1.91 -22.84
C LYS A 711 20.67 0.42 -23.08
N LEU A 712 21.72 -0.40 -23.10
CA LEU A 712 21.62 -1.85 -23.22
C LEU A 712 20.88 -2.45 -22.02
N GLU A 713 21.19 -2.01 -20.80
CA GLU A 713 20.50 -2.44 -19.58
C GLU A 713 19.01 -2.09 -19.63
N ARG A 714 18.64 -0.89 -20.09
CA ARG A 714 17.24 -0.50 -20.27
C ARG A 714 16.52 -1.34 -21.33
N LEU A 715 17.20 -1.65 -22.43
CA LEU A 715 16.66 -2.52 -23.48
C LEU A 715 16.46 -3.95 -22.95
N GLN A 716 17.43 -4.46 -22.20
CA GLN A 716 17.35 -5.78 -21.58
C GLN A 716 16.23 -5.82 -20.53
N GLN A 717 16.11 -4.80 -19.69
CA GLN A 717 14.99 -4.67 -18.76
C GLN A 717 13.64 -4.66 -19.49
N LEU A 718 13.53 -3.92 -20.60
CA LEU A 718 12.32 -3.89 -21.41
C LEU A 718 12.00 -5.28 -21.99
N GLN A 719 13.01 -5.99 -22.50
CA GLN A 719 12.86 -7.36 -23.01
C GLN A 719 12.44 -8.33 -21.91
N ASP A 720 13.04 -8.24 -20.73
CA ASP A 720 12.71 -9.08 -19.56
C ASP A 720 11.28 -8.82 -19.07
N GLU A 721 10.85 -7.56 -19.01
CA GLU A 721 9.47 -7.20 -18.65
C GLU A 721 8.46 -7.74 -19.67
N ILE A 722 8.78 -7.66 -20.97
CA ILE A 722 7.95 -8.23 -22.04
C ILE A 722 7.92 -9.76 -21.94
N ALA A 723 9.06 -10.41 -21.69
CA ALA A 723 9.15 -11.86 -21.58
C ALA A 723 8.44 -12.40 -20.33
N ALA A 724 8.52 -11.66 -19.21
CA ALA A 724 7.89 -12.04 -17.96
C ALA A 724 6.36 -11.86 -17.97
N TYR A 725 5.84 -10.96 -18.81
CA TYR A 725 4.41 -10.71 -18.90
C TYR A 725 3.70 -11.75 -19.79
N ASN A 726 2.64 -12.37 -19.25
CA ASN A 726 1.85 -13.34 -20.00
C ASN A 726 0.90 -12.64 -20.98
N PHE A 727 1.35 -12.26 -22.17
CA PHE A 727 0.48 -11.59 -23.15
C PHE A 727 -0.64 -12.51 -23.66
N TYR A 728 -1.82 -11.94 -23.90
CA TYR A 728 -2.93 -12.60 -24.56
C TYR A 728 -3.26 -11.93 -25.90
N GLY A 729 -3.49 -12.76 -26.93
CA GLY A 729 -3.69 -12.30 -28.30
C GLY A 729 -2.40 -11.75 -28.95
N GLU A 730 -2.56 -10.99 -30.03
CA GLU A 730 -1.43 -10.52 -30.86
C GLU A 730 -0.61 -9.38 -30.21
N ALA A 731 -1.07 -8.81 -29.08
CA ALA A 731 -0.42 -7.65 -28.47
C ALA A 731 1.04 -7.90 -28.07
N GLY A 732 1.34 -9.12 -27.57
CA GLY A 732 2.69 -9.54 -27.21
C GLY A 732 3.60 -9.70 -28.44
N ASP A 733 3.10 -10.31 -29.51
CA ASP A 733 3.85 -10.49 -30.75
C ASP A 733 4.17 -9.14 -31.40
N VAL A 734 3.22 -8.20 -31.38
CA VAL A 734 3.44 -6.85 -31.92
C VAL A 734 4.56 -6.13 -31.19
N ILE A 735 4.57 -6.13 -29.85
CA ILE A 735 5.63 -5.44 -29.10
C ILE A 735 6.98 -6.16 -29.23
N ARG A 736 7.00 -7.50 -29.23
CA ARG A 736 8.22 -8.29 -29.47
C ARG A 736 8.83 -7.96 -30.84
N ASN A 737 8.02 -7.98 -31.90
CA ASN A 737 8.48 -7.63 -33.24
C ASN A 737 8.97 -6.17 -33.33
N GLN A 738 8.36 -5.24 -32.60
CA GLN A 738 8.80 -3.84 -32.57
C GLN A 738 10.14 -3.65 -31.85
N VAL A 739 10.40 -4.44 -30.79
CA VAL A 739 11.68 -4.48 -30.09
C VAL A 739 12.74 -5.13 -30.97
N GLU A 740 12.43 -6.25 -31.63
CA GLU A 740 13.34 -6.94 -32.55
C GLU A 740 13.76 -6.03 -33.72
N GLN A 741 12.80 -5.36 -34.38
CA GLN A 741 13.10 -4.37 -35.42
C GLN A 741 13.97 -3.20 -34.92
N PHE A 742 13.83 -2.84 -33.63
CA PHE A 742 14.67 -1.80 -33.05
C PHE A 742 16.09 -2.31 -32.78
N VAL A 743 16.24 -3.53 -32.26
CA VAL A 743 17.54 -4.20 -32.08
C VAL A 743 18.25 -4.30 -33.43
N GLU A 744 17.59 -4.81 -34.47
CA GLU A 744 18.16 -4.90 -35.82
C GLU A 744 18.62 -3.54 -36.35
N ALA A 745 17.82 -2.49 -36.17
CA ALA A 745 18.16 -1.13 -36.62
C ALA A 745 19.31 -0.50 -35.79
N ALA A 746 19.45 -0.88 -34.52
CA ALA A 746 20.55 -0.46 -33.68
C ALA A 746 21.86 -1.20 -34.05
N GLU A 747 21.79 -2.51 -34.30
CA GLU A 747 22.92 -3.34 -34.75
C GLU A 747 23.45 -2.93 -36.12
N SER A 748 22.55 -2.54 -37.05
CA SER A 748 22.94 -2.04 -38.37
C SER A 748 23.52 -0.62 -38.36
N ASN A 749 23.79 -0.07 -37.17
CA ASN A 749 24.32 1.27 -36.92
C ASN A 749 23.53 2.37 -37.66
N SER A 750 22.24 2.13 -37.88
CA SER A 750 21.35 2.97 -38.70
C SER A 750 20.63 4.04 -37.87
N LEU A 751 20.85 4.06 -36.56
CA LEU A 751 20.25 4.98 -35.59
C LEU A 751 21.35 5.78 -34.87
N THR A 752 21.12 7.08 -34.72
CA THR A 752 21.93 7.95 -33.87
C THR A 752 21.59 7.72 -32.39
N ASP A 753 22.51 8.09 -31.49
CA ASP A 753 22.31 7.98 -30.04
C ASP A 753 21.01 8.60 -29.51
N ALA A 754 20.60 9.73 -30.08
CA ALA A 754 19.36 10.42 -29.73
C ALA A 754 18.12 9.67 -30.26
N GLN A 755 18.23 9.02 -31.42
CA GLN A 755 17.15 8.18 -31.97
C GLN A 755 16.99 6.90 -31.17
N VAL A 756 18.08 6.29 -30.70
CA VAL A 756 18.06 5.13 -29.78
C VAL A 756 17.30 5.49 -28.50
N GLU A 757 17.63 6.61 -27.86
CA GLU A 757 16.98 7.04 -26.63
C GLU A 757 15.48 7.32 -26.83
N ALA A 758 15.13 8.08 -27.89
CA ALA A 758 13.74 8.38 -28.21
C ALA A 758 12.92 7.11 -28.49
N ARG A 759 13.54 6.11 -29.14
CA ARG A 759 12.89 4.85 -29.46
C ARG A 759 12.71 3.95 -28.23
N LEU A 760 13.66 3.92 -27.29
CA LEU A 760 13.50 3.23 -26.00
C LEU A 760 12.30 3.77 -25.21
N VAL A 761 12.16 5.09 -25.13
CA VAL A 761 11.00 5.74 -24.46
C VAL A 761 9.69 5.39 -25.16
N GLN A 762 9.69 5.38 -26.50
CA GLN A 762 8.51 4.99 -27.27
C GLN A 762 8.15 3.52 -27.02
N LEU A 763 9.12 2.61 -27.03
CA LEU A 763 8.90 1.19 -26.80
C LEU A 763 8.38 0.91 -25.38
N GLN A 764 8.85 1.64 -24.37
CA GLN A 764 8.31 1.56 -23.02
C GLN A 764 6.81 1.90 -23.01
N THR A 765 6.42 2.98 -23.68
CA THR A 765 5.01 3.40 -23.79
C THR A 765 4.19 2.35 -24.54
N GLN A 766 4.72 1.82 -25.65
CA GLN A 766 4.05 0.80 -26.45
C GLN A 766 3.90 -0.53 -25.71
N LYS A 767 4.85 -0.90 -24.85
CA LYS A 767 4.77 -2.05 -23.95
C LYS A 767 3.60 -1.88 -22.98
N ASP A 768 3.48 -0.72 -22.33
CA ASP A 768 2.38 -0.46 -21.40
C ASP A 768 1.00 -0.51 -22.10
N GLU A 769 0.91 0.04 -23.32
CA GLU A 769 -0.28 -0.07 -24.17
C GLU A 769 -0.58 -1.52 -24.61
N ALA A 770 0.45 -2.32 -24.88
CA ALA A 770 0.30 -3.74 -25.21
C ALA A 770 -0.21 -4.54 -23.99
N ILE A 771 0.31 -4.26 -22.79
CA ILE A 771 -0.17 -4.84 -21.54
C ILE A 771 -1.65 -4.51 -21.34
N GLN A 772 -2.05 -3.24 -21.48
CA GLN A 772 -3.45 -2.82 -21.33
C GLN A 772 -4.38 -3.49 -22.34
N ARG A 773 -3.96 -3.62 -23.61
CA ARG A 773 -4.72 -4.37 -24.62
C ARG A 773 -4.87 -5.85 -24.26
N SER A 774 -3.79 -6.47 -23.79
CA SER A 774 -3.80 -7.86 -23.32
C SER A 774 -4.74 -8.04 -22.12
N VAL A 775 -4.70 -7.15 -21.13
CA VAL A 775 -5.62 -7.15 -19.97
C VAL A 775 -7.08 -7.08 -20.43
N GLU A 776 -7.39 -6.15 -21.34
CA GLU A 776 -8.76 -5.98 -21.84
C GLU A 776 -9.26 -7.23 -22.56
N GLU A 777 -8.42 -7.85 -23.40
CA GLU A 777 -8.79 -9.09 -24.09
C GLU A 777 -8.91 -10.28 -23.12
N LYS A 778 -7.98 -10.44 -22.17
CA LYS A 778 -8.11 -11.46 -21.10
C LYS A 778 -9.43 -11.31 -20.35
N HIS A 779 -9.83 -10.09 -20.05
CA HIS A 779 -11.09 -9.81 -19.35
C HIS A 779 -12.30 -10.17 -20.21
N LYS A 780 -12.33 -9.75 -21.49
CA LYS A 780 -13.41 -10.10 -22.44
C LYS A 780 -13.56 -11.61 -22.65
N GLN A 781 -12.44 -12.33 -22.65
CA GLN A 781 -12.43 -13.79 -22.82
C GLN A 781 -12.69 -14.55 -21.50
N GLY A 782 -12.87 -13.84 -20.39
CA GLY A 782 -13.15 -14.44 -19.08
C GLY A 782 -11.96 -15.19 -18.46
N ILE A 783 -10.73 -14.94 -18.94
CA ILE A 783 -9.50 -15.49 -18.37
C ILE A 783 -9.24 -14.85 -17.01
N ILE A 784 -9.33 -13.52 -16.96
CA ILE A 784 -9.32 -12.75 -15.73
C ILE A 784 -10.73 -12.21 -15.45
N PRO A 785 -11.22 -12.31 -14.20
CA PRO A 785 -12.58 -11.87 -13.87
C PRO A 785 -12.70 -10.34 -13.86
N PHE A 786 -11.61 -9.60 -13.63
CA PHE A 786 -11.57 -8.14 -13.58
C PHE A 786 -10.26 -7.62 -14.18
N ARG A 787 -10.24 -6.35 -14.62
CA ARG A 787 -9.08 -5.72 -15.30
C ARG A 787 -7.86 -5.52 -14.40
N ASP A 788 -8.07 -5.48 -13.10
CA ASP A 788 -7.04 -5.32 -12.06
C ASP A 788 -6.74 -6.63 -11.32
N THR A 789 -7.15 -7.77 -11.89
CA THR A 789 -6.78 -9.11 -11.40
C THR A 789 -5.87 -9.79 -12.42
N ASP A 790 -4.57 -9.50 -12.36
CA ASP A 790 -3.57 -10.12 -13.25
C ASP A 790 -3.61 -11.64 -13.15
N ASP A 791 -3.60 -12.37 -14.26
CA ASP A 791 -3.74 -13.82 -14.31
C ASP A 791 -2.66 -14.59 -13.55
N ASN A 792 -1.48 -14.01 -13.38
CA ASN A 792 -0.39 -14.59 -12.60
C ASN A 792 -0.39 -14.18 -11.13
N ALA A 793 -1.25 -13.24 -10.71
CA ALA A 793 -1.33 -12.84 -9.32
C ALA A 793 -1.87 -13.98 -8.43
N TRP A 794 -1.28 -14.15 -7.25
CA TRP A 794 -1.57 -15.25 -6.33
C TRP A 794 -3.06 -15.38 -5.96
N TYR A 795 -3.78 -14.25 -5.94
CA TYR A 795 -5.20 -14.18 -5.58
C TYR A 795 -6.15 -14.43 -6.76
N THR A 796 -5.71 -14.29 -8.01
CA THR A 796 -6.63 -14.21 -9.17
C THR A 796 -7.45 -15.47 -9.36
N ARG A 797 -6.87 -16.65 -9.13
CA ARG A 797 -7.61 -17.92 -9.15
C ARG A 797 -8.74 -17.98 -8.13
N PHE A 798 -8.56 -17.38 -6.95
CA PHE A 798 -9.55 -17.37 -5.87
C PHE A 798 -10.69 -16.43 -6.23
N VAL A 799 -10.34 -15.22 -6.67
CA VAL A 799 -11.29 -14.21 -7.15
C VAL A 799 -12.11 -14.77 -8.31
N LYS A 800 -11.46 -15.38 -9.32
CA LYS A 800 -12.14 -15.96 -10.47
C LYS A 800 -13.12 -17.07 -10.06
N SER A 801 -12.69 -18.00 -9.22
CA SER A 801 -13.53 -19.12 -8.76
C SER A 801 -14.80 -18.65 -8.05
N LEU A 802 -14.68 -17.58 -7.26
CA LEU A 802 -15.83 -16.98 -6.58
C LEU A 802 -16.69 -16.13 -7.51
N ALA A 803 -16.08 -15.40 -8.46
CA ALA A 803 -16.77 -14.55 -9.41
C ALA A 803 -17.61 -15.36 -10.40
N ASP A 804 -17.07 -16.49 -10.91
CA ASP A 804 -17.77 -17.43 -11.79
C ASP A 804 -19.04 -18.01 -11.14
N ARG A 805 -19.11 -18.01 -9.80
CA ARG A 805 -20.26 -18.46 -9.00
C ARG A 805 -21.13 -17.30 -8.50
N GLY A 806 -20.82 -16.06 -8.86
CA GLY A 806 -21.55 -14.88 -8.40
C GLY A 806 -21.38 -14.55 -6.92
N ILE A 807 -20.41 -15.17 -6.23
CA ILE A 807 -20.17 -14.93 -4.80
C ILE A 807 -19.53 -13.55 -4.59
N VAL A 808 -18.48 -13.25 -5.36
CA VAL A 808 -17.84 -11.93 -5.36
C VAL A 808 -18.22 -11.13 -6.60
N ALA A 809 -18.31 -9.82 -6.42
CA ALA A 809 -18.50 -8.86 -7.50
C ALA A 809 -17.46 -7.74 -7.38
N GLY A 810 -17.14 -7.10 -8.51
CA GLY A 810 -16.27 -5.93 -8.55
C GLY A 810 -16.97 -4.69 -8.00
N LYS A 811 -16.21 -3.61 -7.78
CA LYS A 811 -16.72 -2.32 -7.27
C LYS A 811 -17.36 -1.43 -8.36
N GLY A 812 -17.37 -1.89 -9.61
CA GLY A 812 -17.77 -1.11 -10.79
C GLY A 812 -16.62 -0.98 -11.79
N ASP A 813 -16.91 -0.48 -13.00
CA ASP A 813 -15.94 -0.22 -14.09
C ASP A 813 -15.06 -1.41 -14.53
N GLY A 814 -15.45 -2.64 -14.17
CA GLY A 814 -14.65 -3.85 -14.43
C GLY A 814 -13.45 -4.01 -13.50
N ARG A 815 -13.46 -3.39 -12.31
CA ARG A 815 -12.40 -3.49 -11.28
C ARG A 815 -12.85 -4.27 -10.04
N PHE A 816 -11.94 -5.07 -9.48
CA PHE A 816 -12.11 -5.82 -8.25
C PHE A 816 -11.63 -5.07 -7.00
N ASP A 817 -10.57 -4.27 -7.16
CA ASP A 817 -9.84 -3.57 -6.10
C ASP A 817 -9.24 -4.54 -5.06
N PRO A 818 -8.27 -5.38 -5.45
CA PRO A 818 -7.75 -6.47 -4.59
C PRO A 818 -7.08 -5.97 -3.31
N GLY A 819 -6.51 -4.77 -3.33
CA GLY A 819 -5.79 -4.17 -2.20
C GLY A 819 -6.67 -3.42 -1.20
N ALA A 820 -7.94 -3.13 -1.53
CA ALA A 820 -8.83 -2.45 -0.59
C ALA A 820 -9.32 -3.39 0.51
N ASP A 821 -9.45 -2.84 1.72
CA ASP A 821 -10.06 -3.52 2.85
C ASP A 821 -11.52 -3.88 2.56
N VAL A 822 -11.93 -5.09 2.95
CA VAL A 822 -13.32 -5.54 2.84
C VAL A 822 -14.15 -4.90 3.95
N THR A 823 -15.39 -4.48 3.65
CA THR A 823 -16.31 -3.96 4.67
C THR A 823 -17.14 -5.07 5.32
N VAL A 824 -17.74 -4.79 6.49
CA VAL A 824 -18.67 -5.74 7.14
C VAL A 824 -19.85 -6.10 6.21
N ALA A 825 -20.40 -5.14 5.48
CA ALA A 825 -21.45 -5.39 4.50
C ALA A 825 -20.98 -6.26 3.31
N GLU A 826 -19.76 -6.03 2.82
CA GLU A 826 -19.16 -6.82 1.75
C GLU A 826 -18.92 -8.27 2.20
N ILE A 827 -18.35 -8.51 3.38
CA ILE A 827 -18.14 -9.87 3.86
C ILE A 827 -19.46 -10.57 4.18
N THR A 828 -20.45 -9.86 4.74
CA THR A 828 -21.80 -10.42 4.95
C THR A 828 -22.39 -10.90 3.62
N THR A 829 -22.31 -10.07 2.58
CA THR A 829 -22.76 -10.44 1.24
C THR A 829 -22.04 -11.68 0.70
N MET A 830 -20.71 -11.75 0.85
CA MET A 830 -19.94 -12.91 0.39
C MET A 830 -20.28 -14.18 1.18
N ALA A 831 -20.42 -14.09 2.52
CA ALA A 831 -20.72 -15.20 3.41
C ALA A 831 -22.08 -15.86 3.08
N PHE A 832 -23.09 -15.03 2.84
CA PHE A 832 -24.43 -15.51 2.49
C PHE A 832 -24.56 -15.99 1.04
N ARG A 833 -23.76 -15.45 0.11
CA ARG A 833 -23.70 -16.00 -1.25
C ARG A 833 -22.97 -17.33 -1.30
N VAL A 834 -21.90 -17.48 -0.52
CA VAL A 834 -21.16 -18.75 -0.46
C VAL A 834 -21.92 -19.82 0.32
N SER A 835 -22.87 -19.47 1.19
CA SER A 835 -23.71 -20.48 1.86
C SER A 835 -24.69 -21.17 0.91
N GLY A 836 -25.09 -20.51 -0.19
CA GLY A 836 -26.01 -21.06 -1.19
C GLY A 836 -27.45 -21.20 -0.69
N ASP A 837 -27.78 -20.61 0.46
CA ASP A 837 -29.11 -20.68 1.04
C ASP A 837 -30.15 -19.88 0.20
N ALA A 838 -31.44 -20.18 0.39
CA ALA A 838 -32.52 -19.44 -0.25
C ALA A 838 -32.71 -18.06 0.39
N GLU A 839 -32.87 -17.05 -0.46
CA GLU A 839 -33.04 -15.65 -0.05
C GLU A 839 -34.27 -15.49 0.87
N PRO A 840 -34.19 -14.64 1.91
CA PRO A 840 -35.32 -14.39 2.78
C PRO A 840 -36.44 -13.67 2.03
N SER A 841 -37.68 -14.13 2.22
CA SER A 841 -38.86 -13.66 1.50
C SER A 841 -39.63 -12.53 2.22
N GLY A 842 -38.99 -11.83 3.16
CA GLY A 842 -39.66 -10.97 4.14
C GLY A 842 -39.35 -9.47 4.03
N ASP A 843 -40.29 -8.67 4.54
CA ASP A 843 -40.25 -7.21 4.60
C ASP A 843 -39.79 -6.63 5.97
N SER A 844 -39.08 -7.39 6.83
CA SER A 844 -38.69 -6.91 8.19
C SER A 844 -37.64 -5.80 8.20
N GLU A 845 -37.91 -4.64 8.82
CA GLU A 845 -36.97 -3.51 8.86
C GLU A 845 -35.72 -3.81 9.72
N LEU A 846 -34.53 -3.84 9.10
CA LEU A 846 -33.23 -3.90 9.79
C LEU A 846 -33.03 -2.66 10.64
N CYS A 847 -32.59 -2.82 11.89
CA CYS A 847 -32.03 -1.72 12.68
C CYS A 847 -32.86 -0.42 12.63
N ASP A 848 -34.20 -0.55 12.76
CA ASP A 848 -35.15 0.57 12.69
C ASP A 848 -35.07 1.38 11.37
N GLY A 849 -34.86 0.68 10.25
CA GLY A 849 -34.84 1.27 8.91
C GLY A 849 -33.49 1.86 8.45
N ARG A 850 -32.44 1.84 9.29
CA ARG A 850 -31.14 2.49 9.00
C ARG A 850 -30.48 2.05 7.69
N TYR A 851 -30.66 0.80 7.30
CA TYR A 851 -30.00 0.20 6.12
C TYR A 851 -30.93 -0.05 4.94
N VAL A 852 -32.15 0.51 4.94
CA VAL A 852 -33.16 0.24 3.90
C VAL A 852 -32.65 0.59 2.49
N GLU A 853 -31.92 1.69 2.34
CA GLU A 853 -31.34 2.13 1.06
C GLU A 853 -29.92 1.60 0.80
N HIS A 854 -29.35 0.82 1.74
CA HIS A 854 -28.00 0.29 1.59
C HIS A 854 -27.95 -0.79 0.50
N TRP A 855 -26.93 -0.79 -0.36
CA TRP A 855 -26.82 -1.75 -1.47
C TRP A 855 -26.80 -3.21 -1.00
N GLY A 856 -26.27 -3.45 0.19
CA GLY A 856 -26.19 -4.75 0.85
C GLY A 856 -27.41 -5.10 1.74
N ASN A 857 -28.44 -4.25 1.79
CA ASN A 857 -29.61 -4.37 2.69
C ASN A 857 -30.17 -5.82 2.74
N LYS A 858 -30.31 -6.43 1.56
CA LYS A 858 -30.79 -7.81 1.42
C LYS A 858 -29.98 -8.83 2.22
N PHE A 859 -28.66 -8.76 2.18
CA PHE A 859 -27.77 -9.72 2.88
C PHE A 859 -27.60 -9.37 4.35
N LEU A 860 -27.62 -8.08 4.69
CA LEU A 860 -27.62 -7.63 6.08
C LEU A 860 -28.86 -8.13 6.83
N ARG A 861 -30.05 -8.04 6.19
CA ARG A 861 -31.31 -8.56 6.74
C ARG A 861 -31.19 -10.04 7.06
N TRP A 862 -30.62 -10.73 6.10
CA TRP A 862 -30.47 -12.16 6.17
C TRP A 862 -29.56 -12.60 7.32
N GLY A 863 -28.46 -11.89 7.53
CA GLY A 863 -27.59 -12.11 8.68
C GLY A 863 -28.29 -11.86 10.01
N GLU A 864 -29.07 -10.78 10.12
CA GLU A 864 -29.85 -10.49 11.32
C GLU A 864 -30.89 -11.58 11.61
N GLU A 865 -31.66 -12.03 10.61
CA GLU A 865 -32.61 -13.14 10.75
C GLU A 865 -31.95 -14.45 11.21
N ARG A 866 -30.68 -14.68 10.84
CA ARG A 866 -29.90 -15.84 11.28
C ARG A 866 -29.19 -15.61 12.63
N GLY A 867 -29.34 -14.45 13.25
CA GLY A 867 -28.70 -14.13 14.52
C GLY A 867 -27.18 -14.01 14.42
N VAL A 868 -26.66 -13.58 13.27
CA VAL A 868 -25.22 -13.27 13.10
C VAL A 868 -24.83 -12.18 14.11
N SER A 869 -23.84 -12.47 14.95
CA SER A 869 -23.47 -11.65 16.10
C SER A 869 -22.99 -10.26 15.68
N LEU A 870 -22.23 -10.16 14.58
CA LEU A 870 -21.72 -8.90 14.03
C LEU A 870 -22.80 -7.90 13.62
N LEU A 871 -24.04 -8.36 13.39
CA LEU A 871 -25.14 -7.50 12.95
C LEU A 871 -26.08 -7.13 14.11
N SER A 872 -25.92 -7.76 15.28
CA SER A 872 -26.80 -7.57 16.44
C SER A 872 -26.72 -6.18 17.08
N SER A 873 -25.59 -5.47 16.93
CA SER A 873 -25.38 -4.15 17.53
C SER A 873 -25.80 -2.97 16.64
N CYS A 874 -26.25 -3.23 15.41
CA CYS A 874 -26.56 -2.20 14.41
C CYS A 874 -25.42 -1.22 14.14
N GLU A 875 -24.17 -1.65 14.32
CA GLU A 875 -22.96 -0.90 14.02
C GLU A 875 -22.80 -0.55 12.53
N ASN A 876 -21.93 0.41 12.23
CA ASN A 876 -21.65 0.86 10.87
C ASN A 876 -21.09 -0.29 10.00
N VAL A 877 -21.91 -0.80 9.09
CA VAL A 877 -21.58 -1.93 8.21
C VAL A 877 -20.60 -1.60 7.08
N ASP A 878 -20.34 -0.31 6.84
CA ASP A 878 -19.32 0.15 5.87
C ASP A 878 -17.92 0.25 6.50
N ARG A 879 -17.78 -0.04 7.79
CA ARG A 879 -16.47 -0.12 8.43
C ARG A 879 -15.67 -1.30 7.87
N ARG A 880 -14.34 -1.16 7.91
CA ARG A 880 -13.40 -2.23 7.55
C ARG A 880 -13.63 -3.41 8.49
N ALA A 881 -13.77 -4.61 7.92
CA ALA A 881 -13.89 -5.83 8.69
C ALA A 881 -12.50 -6.31 9.12
N LEU A 882 -12.40 -6.75 10.37
CA LEU A 882 -11.19 -7.37 10.91
C LEU A 882 -11.10 -8.82 10.47
N ARG A 883 -9.89 -9.37 10.43
CA ARG A 883 -9.69 -10.75 9.97
C ARG A 883 -10.44 -11.78 10.81
N TRP A 884 -10.53 -11.59 12.14
CA TRP A 884 -11.32 -12.49 13.00
C TRP A 884 -12.83 -12.38 12.75
N GLU A 885 -13.32 -11.18 12.49
CA GLU A 885 -14.73 -10.90 12.15
C GLU A 885 -15.13 -11.57 10.82
N VAL A 886 -14.23 -11.60 9.84
CA VAL A 886 -14.44 -12.33 8.58
C VAL A 886 -14.63 -13.82 8.82
N VAL A 887 -13.82 -14.42 9.71
CA VAL A 887 -13.94 -15.83 10.07
C VAL A 887 -15.23 -16.08 10.85
N GLN A 888 -15.55 -15.24 11.83
CA GLN A 888 -16.78 -15.35 12.61
C GLN A 888 -18.02 -15.29 11.72
N MET A 889 -18.10 -14.28 10.84
CA MET A 889 -19.20 -14.12 9.87
C MET A 889 -19.41 -15.38 9.03
N LEU A 890 -18.33 -16.00 8.54
CA LEU A 890 -18.40 -17.22 7.74
C LEU A 890 -18.82 -18.44 8.55
N LEU A 891 -18.38 -18.56 9.81
CA LEU A 891 -18.81 -19.64 10.70
C LEU A 891 -20.28 -19.49 11.10
N GLU A 892 -20.72 -18.29 11.47
CA GLU A 892 -22.09 -18.03 11.88
C GLU A 892 -23.07 -18.15 10.70
N ALA A 893 -22.67 -17.76 9.49
CA ALA A 893 -23.46 -17.96 8.28
C ALA A 893 -23.76 -19.45 7.99
N THR A 894 -22.97 -20.39 8.54
CA THR A 894 -23.24 -21.84 8.43
C THR A 894 -24.11 -22.40 9.56
N GLY A 895 -24.36 -21.61 10.62
CA GLY A 895 -24.95 -22.11 11.86
C GLY A 895 -24.04 -23.06 12.65
N GLN A 896 -22.72 -23.04 12.44
CA GLN A 896 -21.75 -23.79 13.24
C GLN A 896 -21.71 -23.24 14.67
N ASP A 897 -21.76 -24.14 15.64
CA ASP A 897 -21.55 -23.79 17.05
C ASP A 897 -20.04 -23.64 17.30
N ILE A 898 -19.62 -22.41 17.67
CA ILE A 898 -18.22 -22.10 17.94
C ILE A 898 -17.92 -22.51 19.38
N ALA A 899 -17.45 -23.75 19.55
CA ALA A 899 -17.08 -24.27 20.85
C ALA A 899 -16.00 -23.40 21.50
N ARG A 900 -16.26 -22.93 22.73
CA ARG A 900 -15.29 -22.16 23.50
C ARG A 900 -14.03 -22.98 23.75
N THR A 901 -12.87 -22.38 23.53
CA THR A 901 -11.58 -23.00 23.81
C THR A 901 -10.59 -22.01 24.43
N ASP A 902 -9.82 -22.53 25.39
CA ASP A 902 -8.69 -21.84 26.02
C ASP A 902 -7.35 -22.23 25.35
N GLU A 903 -7.37 -23.10 24.34
CA GLU A 903 -6.18 -23.50 23.60
C GLU A 903 -5.69 -22.35 22.72
N ARG A 904 -4.37 -22.08 22.74
CA ARG A 904 -3.78 -21.06 21.88
C ARG A 904 -3.45 -21.65 20.51
N CYS A 905 -4.21 -21.26 19.48
CA CYS A 905 -4.01 -21.76 18.13
C CYS A 905 -3.07 -20.92 17.26
N PHE A 906 -2.87 -19.65 17.60
CA PHE A 906 -1.95 -18.73 16.93
C PHE A 906 -1.15 -17.95 17.98
N ASN A 907 0.08 -17.53 17.65
CA ASN A 907 0.97 -16.94 18.67
C ASN A 907 0.44 -15.58 19.19
N ASP A 908 -0.19 -14.82 18.30
CA ASP A 908 -0.67 -13.45 18.47
C ASP A 908 -2.16 -13.35 18.85
N VAL A 909 -2.83 -14.48 19.05
CA VAL A 909 -4.20 -14.53 19.57
C VAL A 909 -4.14 -14.82 21.06
N ASP A 910 -4.71 -13.92 21.87
CA ASP A 910 -4.75 -14.07 23.31
C ASP A 910 -5.88 -15.04 23.72
N PRO A 911 -5.59 -16.19 24.36
CA PRO A 911 -6.63 -17.13 24.79
C PRO A 911 -7.65 -16.55 25.78
N ARG A 912 -7.37 -15.38 26.36
CA ARG A 912 -8.28 -14.65 27.25
C ARG A 912 -9.40 -13.95 26.53
N ASP A 913 -9.15 -13.55 25.28
CA ASP A 913 -10.20 -13.12 24.38
C ASP A 913 -10.89 -14.39 23.88
N SER A 914 -11.74 -14.96 24.73
CA SER A 914 -12.35 -16.27 24.48
C SER A 914 -13.17 -16.30 23.19
N GLU A 915 -13.69 -15.15 22.75
CA GLU A 915 -14.42 -15.03 21.49
C GLU A 915 -13.47 -15.11 20.31
N VAL A 916 -12.50 -14.19 20.21
CA VAL A 916 -11.55 -14.16 19.11
C VAL A 916 -10.71 -15.45 19.07
N ASN A 917 -10.26 -15.94 20.23
CA ASN A 917 -9.52 -17.19 20.30
C ASN A 917 -10.34 -18.38 19.80
N SER A 918 -11.60 -18.51 20.22
CA SER A 918 -12.44 -19.64 19.79
C SER A 918 -12.77 -19.58 18.30
N VAL A 919 -13.10 -18.39 17.78
CA VAL A 919 -13.33 -18.17 16.34
C VAL A 919 -12.10 -18.54 15.53
N MET A 920 -10.93 -18.03 15.91
CA MET A 920 -9.70 -18.24 15.15
C MET A 920 -9.23 -19.70 15.25
N CYS A 921 -9.34 -20.32 16.42
CA CYS A 921 -9.09 -21.75 16.61
C CYS A 921 -10.02 -22.62 15.76
N ALA A 922 -11.32 -22.31 15.74
CA ALA A 922 -12.29 -23.01 14.90
C ALA A 922 -11.95 -22.85 13.41
N GLY A 923 -11.68 -21.63 12.96
CA GLY A 923 -11.24 -21.34 11.60
C GLY A 923 -9.97 -22.10 11.20
N LYS A 924 -9.01 -22.25 12.12
CA LYS A 924 -7.80 -23.05 11.91
C LYS A 924 -8.09 -24.54 11.83
N ALA A 925 -8.88 -25.07 12.76
CA ALA A 925 -9.25 -26.48 12.80
C ALA A 925 -10.01 -26.91 11.52
N LEU A 926 -10.83 -26.02 10.97
CA LEU A 926 -11.58 -26.22 9.73
C LEU A 926 -10.76 -25.97 8.47
N GLY A 927 -9.52 -25.47 8.59
CA GLY A 927 -8.64 -25.15 7.45
C GLY A 927 -9.11 -23.94 6.64
N ILE A 928 -9.86 -23.03 7.26
CA ILE A 928 -10.35 -21.77 6.67
C ILE A 928 -9.28 -20.68 6.79
N VAL A 929 -8.51 -20.69 7.89
CA VAL A 929 -7.39 -19.77 8.13
C VAL A 929 -6.15 -20.55 8.58
N ALA A 930 -5.04 -20.35 7.89
CA ALA A 930 -3.77 -21.03 8.20
C ALA A 930 -2.81 -20.17 9.07
N GLY A 931 -2.92 -18.84 8.99
CA GLY A 931 -1.94 -17.89 9.53
C GLY A 931 -0.62 -17.87 8.77
N SER A 932 0.26 -16.93 9.10
CA SER A 932 1.61 -16.80 8.53
C SER A 932 2.64 -16.84 9.65
N ASN A 933 3.63 -17.73 9.56
CA ASN A 933 4.64 -17.96 10.61
C ASN A 933 4.07 -18.22 12.02
N GLY A 934 2.84 -18.76 12.10
CA GLY A 934 2.14 -19.03 13.35
C GLY A 934 1.25 -17.89 13.87
N ASP A 935 1.26 -16.73 13.20
CA ASP A 935 0.45 -15.56 13.54
C ASP A 935 -0.78 -15.47 12.65
N ALA A 936 -1.93 -15.07 13.20
CA ALA A 936 -3.17 -14.90 12.45
C ALA A 936 -3.53 -13.45 12.17
N LYS A 937 -2.98 -12.49 12.92
CA LYS A 937 -3.29 -11.05 12.87
C LYS A 937 -4.80 -10.80 12.93
N PRO A 938 -5.48 -11.24 14.01
CA PRO A 938 -6.95 -11.23 14.08
C PRO A 938 -7.52 -9.82 13.95
N TYR A 939 -6.92 -8.83 14.61
CA TYR A 939 -7.43 -7.46 14.70
C TYR A 939 -7.01 -6.54 13.56
N ASP A 940 -6.27 -7.04 12.57
CA ASP A 940 -5.92 -6.26 11.39
C ASP A 940 -7.10 -6.29 10.39
N PRO A 941 -7.40 -5.16 9.73
CA PRO A 941 -8.24 -5.16 8.53
C PRO A 941 -7.70 -6.11 7.47
N ILE A 942 -8.59 -6.70 6.69
CA ILE A 942 -8.24 -7.65 5.63
C ILE A 942 -8.65 -7.12 4.26
N ASN A 943 -7.70 -7.15 3.33
CA ASN A 943 -7.97 -6.75 1.94
C ASN A 943 -8.83 -7.78 1.21
N ARG A 944 -9.48 -7.35 0.13
CA ARG A 944 -10.41 -8.17 -0.66
C ARG A 944 -9.75 -9.41 -1.25
N ALA A 945 -8.50 -9.33 -1.70
CA ALA A 945 -7.76 -10.48 -2.21
C ALA A 945 -7.59 -11.57 -1.15
N GLU A 946 -7.12 -11.21 0.05
CA GLU A 946 -6.99 -12.14 1.18
C GLU A 946 -8.35 -12.68 1.63
N ALA A 947 -9.37 -11.82 1.75
CA ALA A 947 -10.71 -12.23 2.13
C ALA A 947 -11.28 -13.29 1.18
N THR A 948 -11.05 -13.17 -0.14
CA THR A 948 -11.49 -14.20 -1.10
C THR A 948 -10.88 -15.57 -0.87
N THR A 949 -9.65 -15.63 -0.35
CA THR A 949 -9.02 -16.93 -0.05
C THR A 949 -9.71 -17.62 1.13
N ILE A 950 -10.06 -16.85 2.15
CA ILE A 950 -10.80 -17.33 3.33
C ILE A 950 -12.23 -17.74 2.92
N VAL A 951 -12.92 -16.92 2.13
CA VAL A 951 -14.28 -17.21 1.64
C VAL A 951 -14.30 -18.47 0.78
N LYS A 952 -13.34 -18.66 -0.14
CA LYS A 952 -13.25 -19.89 -0.94
C LYS A 952 -13.00 -21.11 -0.06
N ALA A 953 -12.06 -21.00 0.89
CA ALA A 953 -11.76 -22.09 1.82
C ALA A 953 -13.00 -22.44 2.66
N ALA A 954 -13.74 -21.46 3.17
CA ALA A 954 -15.01 -21.66 3.85
C ALA A 954 -16.06 -22.33 2.94
N GLY A 955 -16.19 -21.88 1.68
CA GLY A 955 -17.04 -22.53 0.67
C GLY A 955 -16.76 -24.02 0.50
N GLU A 956 -15.49 -24.40 0.42
CA GLU A 956 -15.07 -25.81 0.27
C GLU A 956 -15.27 -26.62 1.55
N ARG A 957 -14.88 -26.06 2.70
CA ARG A 957 -14.77 -26.76 3.97
C ARG A 957 -16.09 -26.84 4.73
N LEU A 958 -16.90 -25.80 4.64
CA LEU A 958 -18.16 -25.68 5.36
C LEU A 958 -19.36 -26.06 4.50
N PHE A 959 -19.37 -25.59 3.25
CA PHE A 959 -20.54 -25.69 2.38
C PHE A 959 -20.41 -26.77 1.29
N GLY A 960 -19.28 -27.49 1.25
CA GLY A 960 -19.04 -28.56 0.28
C GLY A 960 -19.02 -28.07 -1.17
N ILE A 961 -18.78 -26.78 -1.39
CA ILE A 961 -18.77 -26.19 -2.72
C ILE A 961 -17.51 -26.62 -3.46
N SER A 962 -17.69 -27.41 -4.50
CA SER A 962 -16.60 -27.78 -5.41
C SER A 962 -16.29 -26.63 -6.37
N PHE A 963 -15.37 -25.74 -6.01
CA PHE A 963 -14.76 -24.84 -7.01
C PHE A 963 -13.92 -25.70 -7.96
N ALA A 964 -14.15 -25.61 -9.27
CA ALA A 964 -13.43 -26.43 -10.23
C ALA A 964 -11.91 -26.25 -10.03
N ASN A 965 -11.19 -27.37 -9.85
CA ASN A 965 -9.73 -27.34 -9.79
C ASN A 965 -9.20 -26.98 -11.17
N THR A 966 -8.87 -25.71 -11.39
CA THR A 966 -8.08 -25.27 -12.56
C THR A 966 -6.59 -25.59 -12.39
N ASN A 967 -6.25 -26.63 -11.62
CA ASN A 967 -4.89 -27.15 -11.47
C ASN A 967 -4.31 -27.80 -12.75
N ASN A 968 -5.01 -27.72 -13.88
CA ASN A 968 -4.60 -28.28 -15.17
C ASN A 968 -4.52 -27.25 -16.31
N GLN A 969 -4.21 -25.98 -15.99
CA GLN A 969 -3.72 -25.02 -16.99
C GLN A 969 -2.29 -24.53 -16.69
N ARG A 970 -1.49 -25.41 -16.08
CA ARG A 970 -0.03 -25.46 -16.31
C ARG A 970 0.29 -26.72 -17.11
N SER A 971 -0.19 -26.80 -18.36
CA SER A 971 0.26 -27.80 -19.35
C SER A 971 -0.28 -27.52 -20.77
N ALA A 972 -0.48 -26.25 -21.15
CA ALA A 972 -0.65 -25.89 -22.56
C ALA A 972 0.68 -25.49 -23.23
N ALA A 973 1.81 -25.66 -22.55
CA ALA A 973 3.16 -25.44 -23.07
C ALA A 973 3.99 -26.75 -23.12
N ASP A 974 3.37 -27.92 -22.94
CA ASP A 974 4.05 -29.23 -22.90
C ASP A 974 3.38 -30.26 -23.82
N GLN A 975 2.93 -29.80 -24.99
CA GLN A 975 2.77 -30.67 -26.16
C GLN A 975 3.71 -30.14 -27.24
N GLY A 976 4.96 -30.59 -27.17
CA GLY A 976 5.80 -30.63 -28.35
C GLY A 976 5.20 -31.63 -29.32
N ASP A 977 5.02 -31.20 -30.56
CA ASP A 977 5.54 -31.93 -31.70
C ASP A 977 5.83 -30.91 -32.81
N ASP A 978 6.99 -31.10 -33.42
CA ASP A 978 7.55 -30.41 -34.59
C ASP A 978 8.14 -29.02 -34.35
N LEU A 979 9.47 -28.96 -34.12
CA LEU A 979 10.43 -28.36 -35.06
C LEU A 979 11.89 -28.46 -34.54
N GLU A 980 12.68 -29.15 -35.35
CA GLU A 980 14.14 -29.24 -35.53
C GLU A 980 15.08 -28.35 -34.66
N GLU A 981 15.94 -29.04 -33.89
CA GLU A 981 17.40 -28.90 -33.82
C GLU A 981 18.02 -27.57 -34.32
N LEU A 982 18.21 -26.58 -33.44
CA LEU A 982 19.19 -25.49 -33.63
C LEU A 982 19.84 -25.04 -32.30
N ASP A 983 21.04 -25.58 -32.10
CA ASP A 983 22.28 -25.01 -31.55
C ASP A 983 22.27 -24.10 -30.30
N ASP A 984 22.93 -24.61 -29.24
CA ASP A 984 23.24 -24.03 -27.92
C ASP A 984 24.28 -22.87 -27.97
N GLY A 985 24.29 -22.08 -29.05
CA GLY A 985 25.35 -21.11 -29.35
C GLY A 985 25.05 -19.63 -29.04
N LYS A 986 23.82 -19.25 -28.68
CA LYS A 986 23.39 -17.83 -28.68
C LYS A 986 22.95 -17.23 -27.33
N ALA A 987 23.36 -17.82 -26.21
CA ALA A 987 23.12 -17.25 -24.88
C ALA A 987 24.33 -16.46 -24.33
N ARG A 988 25.24 -16.00 -25.21
CA ARG A 988 26.49 -15.31 -24.82
C ARG A 988 26.98 -14.19 -25.75
N GLU A 989 26.12 -13.67 -26.61
CA GLU A 989 26.25 -12.32 -27.22
C GLU A 989 25.02 -11.51 -26.80
#